data_AF-A0A8T5GZ04-F1
#
_entry.id   AF-A0A8T5GZ04-F1
#
_cell.length_a   1.000
_cell.length_b   1.000
_cell.length_c   1.000
_cell.angle_alpha   90.00
_cell.angle_beta   90.00
_cell.angle_gamma   90.00
#
_symmetry.space_group_name_H-M   'P 1'
#
loop_
_entity.id
_entity.type
_entity.pdbx_description
1 polymer ?
#
loop_
_entity_poly.entity_id
_entity_poly.type
_entity_poly.pdbx_seq_one_letter_code
_entity_poly.pdbx_strand_id
1 'polypeptide(L)'
;MGQKRMSVFIVSIFIFSLISSVQASDESQTVAQFGTGFDEVVIVDSSDGLNDPRDLEFHPGRTDELWVANRGDDSMTIVHDTGLSTQNAETREDSNSNHFLEEVSAIAFGAYHPEFDWQWGSAQETQNTYCGLGSPNQFMGPTLWPSSLSHYAVENQNNGNGLLGSHIDMNHESPDGMGIAHDSGNAYWYFDGYYGELVYYDFQVDHDTGEDDHSDGIVHRYSDIKLTRDGGIPGHMILDKDSGILYIADTGANRVLWVNTDDTSVSTQNIMNDPSRLEPLAQYTRKTGIEWGILDTGLSAPSGIALDGDTLFVSENGNGRITAYDLAENGKSGVEIDTIQTAAYFIMGLEIGPDGHLYYVDNGKDQVVRIDPYFDIDADGVLDDDDNCPMIANPQQGNHDGDSFGDVCDQDDDNDGVDDDNDLCVAGRTNWVSATFNDHDMDGCHDSTEDQDDDNDQLKDSKDSCPTGDIAWVSGIQTDYDRDGCRDAGEDLDDDDDLICDGEIEDALCLVANNFEDSCPSSRLDFTSTLSTDMDRDGCEDLGEDLDDDNDGFLDEDDYCPMTVGSSTGVAKGCIDTDGDNYADVIDDFPQEPTQWYDSDDDGYGDIIQGFNGDYCVNVAGDSTQDRKGCPDTDGDGWSDSDTFWRTNSGADSFPDDPTQHADTDYDGYGDSATGFQPDGCVEEFGTSTIDTFGCKDSDGD
;
A
#
# COMPACT_ATOMS: atom_id res chain seq x y z
N MET A 1 -50.37 -65.50 -1.29
CA MET A 1 -50.96 -64.73 -0.17
C MET A 1 -50.16 -65.07 1.07
N GLY A 2 -49.32 -64.23 1.66
CA GLY A 2 -48.99 -62.82 1.49
C GLY A 2 -48.57 -62.33 2.86
N GLN A 3 -47.35 -61.79 3.04
CA GLN A 3 -47.03 -60.95 4.21
C GLN A 3 -45.67 -60.25 4.07
N LYS A 4 -45.79 -58.92 3.97
CA LYS A 4 -44.95 -57.82 4.50
C LYS A 4 -43.42 -58.00 4.51
N ARG A 5 -42.76 -57.28 3.60
CA ARG A 5 -41.36 -56.84 3.75
C ARG A 5 -41.32 -55.58 4.61
N MET A 6 -40.47 -55.59 5.62
CA MET A 6 -40.03 -54.44 6.38
C MET A 6 -38.50 -54.45 6.26
N SER A 7 -37.92 -53.48 5.57
CA SER A 7 -36.48 -53.26 5.57
C SER A 7 -36.20 -51.77 5.56
N VAL A 8 -35.51 -51.38 6.63
CA VAL A 8 -34.96 -50.07 6.96
C VAL A 8 -33.96 -49.66 5.89
N PHE A 9 -34.07 -48.43 5.37
CA PHE A 9 -33.02 -47.78 4.60
C PHE A 9 -32.36 -46.70 5.46
N ILE A 10 -31.05 -46.81 5.57
CA ILE A 10 -30.14 -45.88 6.24
C ILE A 10 -30.04 -44.63 5.36
N VAL A 11 -30.26 -43.46 5.97
CA VAL A 11 -30.08 -42.14 5.36
C VAL A 11 -28.59 -41.82 5.36
N SER A 12 -27.98 -41.79 4.18
CA SER A 12 -26.68 -41.15 3.97
C SER A 12 -26.95 -39.70 3.56
N ILE A 13 -26.63 -38.77 4.46
CA ILE A 13 -26.65 -37.33 4.22
C ILE A 13 -25.43 -36.99 3.37
N PHE A 14 -25.64 -36.62 2.11
CA PHE A 14 -24.66 -35.89 1.31
C PHE A 14 -24.94 -34.39 1.50
N ILE A 15 -24.11 -33.74 2.30
CA ILE A 15 -24.04 -32.27 2.36
C ILE A 15 -23.30 -31.84 1.09
N PHE A 16 -24.04 -31.45 0.06
CA PHE A 16 -23.50 -30.62 -1.00
C PHE A 16 -23.40 -29.21 -0.45
N SER A 17 -22.17 -28.77 -0.17
CA SER A 17 -21.84 -27.35 -0.03
C SER A 17 -22.05 -26.72 -1.41
N LEU A 18 -23.22 -26.14 -1.62
CA LEU A 18 -23.43 -25.12 -2.64
C LEU A 18 -22.76 -23.87 -2.08
N ILE A 19 -21.53 -23.63 -2.52
CA ILE A 19 -20.95 -22.30 -2.49
C ILE A 19 -21.82 -21.51 -3.47
N SER A 20 -22.77 -20.76 -2.92
CA SER A 20 -23.38 -19.66 -3.64
C SER A 20 -22.24 -18.73 -4.01
N SER A 21 -21.91 -18.65 -5.29
CA SER A 21 -21.29 -17.46 -5.82
C SER A 21 -22.24 -16.32 -5.48
N VAL A 22 -21.92 -15.59 -4.42
CA VAL A 22 -22.41 -14.23 -4.24
C VAL A 22 -21.95 -13.52 -5.50
N GLN A 23 -22.87 -13.32 -6.44
CA GLN A 23 -22.72 -12.22 -7.37
C GLN A 23 -22.53 -11.00 -6.47
N ALA A 24 -21.46 -10.24 -6.72
CA ALA A 24 -21.40 -8.86 -6.27
C ALA A 24 -22.79 -8.28 -6.50
N SER A 25 -23.44 -7.84 -5.41
CA SER A 25 -24.64 -7.03 -5.51
C SER A 25 -24.34 -5.93 -6.51
N ASP A 26 -25.28 -5.69 -7.43
CA ASP A 26 -25.29 -4.46 -8.22
C ASP A 26 -24.93 -3.32 -7.27
N GLU A 27 -23.89 -2.55 -7.60
CA GLU A 27 -23.70 -1.23 -7.01
C GLU A 27 -25.05 -0.55 -7.15
N SER A 28 -25.72 -0.32 -6.03
CA SER A 28 -26.94 0.49 -6.00
C SER A 28 -26.49 1.84 -6.51
N GLN A 29 -26.80 2.16 -7.77
CA GLN A 29 -26.45 3.44 -8.34
C GLN A 29 -27.24 4.49 -7.55
N THR A 30 -26.55 5.20 -6.66
CA THR A 30 -27.18 6.19 -5.79
C THR A 30 -27.79 7.28 -6.66
N VAL A 31 -29.10 7.48 -6.53
CA VAL A 31 -29.79 8.57 -7.24
C VAL A 31 -29.40 9.88 -6.57
N ALA A 32 -28.85 10.83 -7.32
CA ALA A 32 -28.28 12.06 -6.78
C ALA A 32 -29.27 12.84 -5.89
N GLN A 33 -30.54 12.88 -6.28
CA GLN A 33 -31.62 13.53 -5.55
C GLN A 33 -32.05 12.80 -4.27
N PHE A 34 -31.68 11.53 -4.11
CA PHE A 34 -32.04 10.70 -2.95
C PHE A 34 -30.89 10.48 -1.98
N GLY A 35 -29.64 10.46 -2.47
CA GLY A 35 -28.47 10.15 -1.66
C GLY A 35 -28.47 8.71 -1.13
N THR A 36 -27.54 8.40 -0.22
CA THR A 36 -27.61 7.19 0.60
C THR A 36 -28.61 7.35 1.75
N GLY A 37 -28.90 8.61 2.09
CA GLY A 37 -30.07 9.06 2.81
C GLY A 37 -30.32 10.55 2.54
N PHE A 38 -31.36 11.10 3.17
CA PHE A 38 -31.73 12.50 2.97
C PHE A 38 -32.41 13.11 4.20
N ASP A 39 -32.37 14.42 4.30
CA ASP A 39 -33.20 15.23 5.18
C ASP A 39 -34.39 15.83 4.41
N GLU A 40 -35.56 15.88 5.06
CA GLU A 40 -36.74 16.56 4.53
C GLU A 40 -36.82 17.99 5.10
N VAL A 41 -36.60 18.99 4.25
CA VAL A 41 -36.60 20.41 4.61
C VAL A 41 -37.90 21.06 4.17
N VAL A 42 -38.71 21.51 5.14
CA VAL A 42 -39.93 22.28 4.84
C VAL A 42 -39.54 23.66 4.32
N ILE A 43 -39.91 23.95 3.08
CA ILE A 43 -39.62 25.20 2.38
C ILE A 43 -40.66 26.25 2.72
N VAL A 44 -41.93 25.93 2.52
CA VAL A 44 -43.07 26.79 2.87
C VAL A 44 -44.22 25.94 3.37
N ASP A 45 -45.05 26.52 4.24
CA ASP A 45 -46.23 25.85 4.81
C ASP A 45 -47.49 26.74 4.79
N SER A 46 -48.57 26.26 5.41
CA SER A 46 -49.82 27.01 5.54
C SER A 46 -49.68 28.42 6.14
N SER A 47 -48.63 28.69 6.93
CA SER A 47 -48.36 30.02 7.49
C SER A 47 -47.79 31.01 6.45
N ASP A 48 -47.26 30.50 5.34
CA ASP A 48 -46.79 31.26 4.17
C ASP A 48 -47.88 31.47 3.10
N GLY A 49 -49.07 30.92 3.33
CA GLY A 49 -50.24 31.10 2.47
C GLY A 49 -50.63 29.89 1.64
N LEU A 50 -50.02 28.72 1.87
CA LEU A 50 -50.46 27.48 1.24
C LEU A 50 -51.83 27.04 1.75
N ASN A 51 -52.68 26.57 0.84
CA ASN A 51 -54.05 26.14 1.14
C ASN A 51 -54.50 25.06 0.15
N ASP A 52 -54.51 23.80 0.60
CA ASP A 52 -54.75 22.63 -0.27
C ASP A 52 -53.84 22.65 -1.52
N PRO A 53 -52.50 22.78 -1.35
CA PRO A 53 -51.57 22.93 -2.45
C PRO A 53 -51.54 21.66 -3.32
N ARG A 54 -51.39 21.83 -4.64
CA ARG A 54 -51.47 20.74 -5.62
C ARG A 54 -50.23 20.57 -6.46
N ASP A 55 -49.69 21.67 -6.94
CA ASP A 55 -48.57 21.64 -7.87
C ASP A 55 -47.59 22.75 -7.56
N LEU A 56 -46.37 22.59 -8.05
CA LEU A 56 -45.28 23.53 -7.86
C LEU A 56 -44.40 23.57 -9.11
N GLU A 57 -43.90 24.75 -9.47
CA GLU A 57 -42.90 24.89 -10.52
C GLU A 57 -41.96 26.06 -10.26
N PHE A 58 -40.69 25.90 -10.65
CA PHE A 58 -39.73 27.00 -10.62
C PHE A 58 -39.88 27.92 -11.82
N HIS A 59 -39.79 29.22 -11.59
CA HIS A 59 -39.85 30.22 -12.63
C HIS A 59 -38.63 30.12 -13.57
N PRO A 60 -38.78 29.87 -14.88
CA PRO A 60 -37.63 29.58 -15.75
C PRO A 60 -36.66 30.75 -15.96
N GLY A 61 -37.16 31.98 -15.79
CA GLY A 61 -36.38 33.21 -15.98
C GLY A 61 -35.87 33.89 -14.70
N ARG A 62 -36.22 33.39 -13.51
CA ARG A 62 -35.94 34.04 -12.22
C ARG A 62 -35.44 33.01 -11.24
N THR A 63 -34.18 33.15 -10.84
CA THR A 63 -33.48 32.21 -9.97
C THR A 63 -34.18 32.11 -8.62
N ASP A 64 -34.32 30.87 -8.12
CA ASP A 64 -34.89 30.53 -6.81
C ASP A 64 -36.30 31.08 -6.56
N GLU A 65 -37.11 31.29 -7.61
CA GLU A 65 -38.51 31.69 -7.47
C GLU A 65 -39.44 30.51 -7.75
N LEU A 66 -40.12 30.03 -6.71
CA LEU A 66 -41.02 28.88 -6.77
C LEU A 66 -42.48 29.34 -6.76
N TRP A 67 -43.31 28.79 -7.64
CA TRP A 67 -44.75 29.05 -7.71
C TRP A 67 -45.51 27.80 -7.29
N VAL A 68 -46.45 27.95 -6.36
CA VAL A 68 -47.24 26.84 -5.80
C VAL A 68 -48.72 27.11 -6.03
N ALA A 69 -49.42 26.15 -6.63
CA ALA A 69 -50.83 26.23 -6.95
C ALA A 69 -51.70 25.76 -5.77
N ASN A 70 -52.57 26.65 -5.27
CA ASN A 70 -53.47 26.37 -4.15
C ASN A 70 -54.88 26.10 -4.66
N ARG A 71 -55.36 24.86 -4.50
CA ARG A 71 -56.74 24.49 -4.85
C ARG A 71 -57.76 25.07 -3.87
N GLY A 72 -57.36 25.32 -2.62
CA GLY A 72 -58.29 25.66 -1.54
C GLY A 72 -58.93 27.03 -1.67
N ASP A 73 -58.25 27.97 -2.33
CA ASP A 73 -58.69 29.34 -2.56
C ASP A 73 -58.38 29.87 -3.97
N ASP A 74 -58.07 28.97 -4.91
CA ASP A 74 -57.84 29.29 -6.32
C ASP A 74 -56.75 30.38 -6.49
N SER A 75 -55.64 30.23 -5.74
CA SER A 75 -54.56 31.22 -5.66
C SER A 75 -53.20 30.62 -6.01
N MET A 76 -52.21 31.49 -6.20
CA MET A 76 -50.81 31.11 -6.36
C MET A 76 -49.99 31.69 -5.21
N THR A 77 -49.24 30.84 -4.51
CA THR A 77 -48.19 31.27 -3.58
C THR A 77 -46.85 31.32 -4.30
N ILE A 78 -46.19 32.47 -4.25
CA ILE A 78 -44.91 32.72 -4.88
C ILE A 78 -43.87 32.85 -3.78
N VAL A 79 -42.88 31.97 -3.80
CA VAL A 79 -41.75 31.94 -2.87
C VAL A 79 -40.54 32.54 -3.57
N HIS A 80 -39.98 33.58 -2.99
CA HIS A 80 -38.77 34.27 -3.45
C HIS A 80 -37.57 33.78 -2.65
N ASP A 81 -36.38 33.73 -3.28
CA ASP A 81 -35.15 33.24 -2.65
C ASP A 81 -35.33 31.86 -1.99
N THR A 82 -36.01 30.95 -2.70
CA THR A 82 -36.43 29.62 -2.23
C THR A 82 -35.24 28.83 -1.70
N GLY A 83 -35.36 28.30 -0.48
CA GLY A 83 -34.31 27.55 0.20
C GLY A 83 -33.16 28.40 0.77
N LEU A 84 -33.17 29.72 0.56
CA LEU A 84 -32.12 30.62 1.06
C LEU A 84 -32.53 31.31 2.37
N SER A 85 -31.54 31.86 3.09
CA SER A 85 -31.79 32.61 4.33
C SER A 85 -32.63 33.88 4.17
N THR A 86 -32.82 34.38 2.94
CA THR A 86 -33.62 35.57 2.60
C THR A 86 -35.02 35.22 2.09
N GLN A 87 -35.41 33.94 2.15
CA GLN A 87 -36.69 33.45 1.66
C GLN A 87 -37.87 34.25 2.20
N ASN A 88 -38.83 34.54 1.32
CA ASN A 88 -40.12 35.09 1.68
C ASN A 88 -41.20 34.64 0.69
N ALA A 89 -42.46 34.63 1.13
CA ALA A 89 -43.59 34.23 0.29
C ALA A 89 -44.65 35.33 0.18
N GLU A 90 -45.31 35.41 -0.98
CA GLU A 90 -46.54 36.18 -1.18
C GLU A 90 -47.60 35.32 -1.87
N THR A 91 -48.86 35.48 -1.48
CA THR A 91 -49.98 34.79 -2.14
C THR A 91 -50.79 35.78 -2.97
N ARG A 92 -51.15 35.36 -4.18
CA ARG A 92 -51.88 36.17 -5.17
C ARG A 92 -53.10 35.41 -5.67
N GLU A 93 -54.25 36.06 -5.57
CA GLU A 93 -55.55 35.57 -6.04
C GLU A 93 -56.09 36.52 -7.12
N ASP A 94 -56.41 35.98 -8.29
CA ASP A 94 -57.09 36.75 -9.33
C ASP A 94 -58.58 36.92 -9.02
N SER A 95 -59.15 38.09 -9.29
CA SER A 95 -60.57 38.39 -9.05
C SER A 95 -61.58 37.48 -9.78
N ASN A 96 -61.14 36.76 -10.82
CA ASN A 96 -61.93 35.78 -11.57
C ASN A 96 -61.31 34.36 -11.49
N SER A 97 -60.48 34.10 -10.48
CA SER A 97 -59.90 32.77 -10.21
C SER A 97 -60.97 31.69 -10.14
N ASN A 98 -62.15 32.00 -9.60
CA ASN A 98 -63.32 31.12 -9.53
C ASN A 98 -63.86 30.60 -10.87
N HIS A 99 -63.28 31.01 -12.00
CA HIS A 99 -63.50 30.43 -13.32
C HIS A 99 -62.20 30.01 -13.98
N PHE A 100 -61.18 30.88 -13.96
CA PHE A 100 -59.94 30.68 -14.72
C PHE A 100 -58.89 29.82 -14.01
N LEU A 101 -59.01 29.67 -12.68
CA LEU A 101 -58.10 28.92 -11.81
C LEU A 101 -58.88 28.03 -10.80
N GLU A 102 -60.18 27.82 -11.04
CA GLU A 102 -61.08 27.14 -10.09
C GLU A 102 -60.64 25.69 -9.84
N GLU A 103 -60.42 25.36 -8.58
CA GLU A 103 -59.90 24.07 -8.15
C GLU A 103 -58.65 23.64 -8.94
N VAL A 104 -57.69 24.56 -9.09
CA VAL A 104 -56.44 24.31 -9.84
C VAL A 104 -55.78 23.00 -9.40
N SER A 105 -55.42 22.17 -10.39
CA SER A 105 -54.79 20.87 -10.18
C SER A 105 -53.31 20.87 -10.56
N ALA A 106 -52.95 21.58 -11.63
CA ALA A 106 -51.59 21.61 -12.17
C ALA A 106 -51.30 22.92 -12.88
N ILE A 107 -50.02 23.28 -12.97
CA ILE A 107 -49.48 24.42 -13.69
C ILE A 107 -48.34 23.98 -14.61
N ALA A 108 -48.06 24.77 -15.66
CA ALA A 108 -46.91 24.54 -16.53
C ALA A 108 -46.31 25.84 -17.06
N PHE A 109 -45.05 26.13 -16.78
CA PHE A 109 -44.33 27.27 -17.32
C PHE A 109 -44.05 27.08 -18.81
N GLY A 110 -44.40 28.13 -19.55
CA GLY A 110 -44.46 28.23 -20.99
C GLY A 110 -43.20 28.78 -21.61
N ALA A 111 -43.39 29.65 -22.60
CA ALA A 111 -42.34 30.40 -23.26
C ALA A 111 -42.21 31.82 -22.68
N TYR A 112 -41.05 32.45 -22.92
CA TYR A 112 -40.85 33.86 -22.62
C TYR A 112 -41.63 34.76 -23.60
N HIS A 113 -42.28 35.77 -23.04
CA HIS A 113 -43.02 36.84 -23.70
C HIS A 113 -42.46 38.23 -23.29
N PRO A 114 -42.24 39.16 -24.24
CA PRO A 114 -41.65 40.46 -23.92
C PRO A 114 -42.46 41.34 -22.96
N GLU A 115 -43.77 41.16 -22.89
CA GLU A 115 -44.67 41.93 -22.02
C GLU A 115 -45.00 41.19 -20.73
N PHE A 116 -45.21 39.88 -20.82
CA PHE A 116 -45.76 39.08 -19.73
C PHE A 116 -44.70 38.31 -18.93
N ASP A 117 -43.41 38.58 -19.22
CA ASP A 117 -42.31 37.74 -18.77
C ASP A 117 -42.50 36.30 -19.26
N TRP A 118 -42.40 35.28 -18.42
CA TRP A 118 -42.77 33.93 -18.85
C TRP A 118 -44.29 33.77 -18.80
N GLN A 119 -44.85 33.06 -19.77
CA GLN A 119 -46.25 32.67 -19.70
C GLN A 119 -46.36 31.33 -18.97
N TRP A 120 -47.49 31.03 -18.36
CA TRP A 120 -47.74 29.72 -17.74
C TRP A 120 -49.18 29.29 -17.98
N GLY A 121 -49.37 27.99 -18.15
CA GLY A 121 -50.67 27.37 -18.32
C GLY A 121 -51.16 26.77 -17.00
N SER A 122 -52.47 26.65 -16.82
CA SER A 122 -53.04 25.90 -15.70
C SER A 122 -54.17 24.96 -16.10
N ALA A 123 -54.32 23.90 -15.30
CA ALA A 123 -55.43 22.95 -15.34
C ALA A 123 -56.34 23.11 -14.12
N GLN A 124 -57.64 23.00 -14.34
CA GLN A 124 -58.68 23.32 -13.37
C GLN A 124 -59.57 22.09 -13.20
N GLU A 125 -59.63 21.57 -11.97
CA GLU A 125 -60.31 20.31 -11.66
C GLU A 125 -61.83 20.45 -11.46
N THR A 126 -62.48 21.20 -12.35
CA THR A 126 -63.88 21.62 -12.20
C THR A 126 -64.67 21.48 -13.50
N GLN A 127 -66.00 21.51 -13.38
CA GLN A 127 -66.94 21.59 -14.50
C GLN A 127 -67.60 22.98 -14.62
N ASN A 128 -66.87 24.02 -14.19
CA ASN A 128 -67.30 25.42 -14.09
C ASN A 128 -68.47 25.59 -13.13
N THR A 129 -68.20 25.45 -11.84
CA THR A 129 -69.23 25.58 -10.80
C THR A 129 -69.15 26.89 -10.04
N TYR A 130 -68.16 27.73 -10.32
CA TYR A 130 -67.89 28.96 -9.59
C TYR A 130 -67.74 28.70 -8.08
N CYS A 131 -66.84 27.80 -7.71
CA CYS A 131 -66.60 27.29 -6.36
C CYS A 131 -67.88 26.69 -5.73
N GLY A 132 -68.64 25.92 -6.51
CA GLY A 132 -69.90 25.30 -6.11
C GLY A 132 -71.12 26.24 -6.01
N LEU A 133 -71.00 27.50 -6.46
CA LEU A 133 -72.10 28.48 -6.45
C LEU A 133 -73.10 28.29 -7.61
N GLY A 134 -72.70 27.58 -8.66
CA GLY A 134 -73.46 27.31 -9.88
C GLY A 134 -73.70 25.83 -10.15
N SER A 135 -74.55 25.53 -11.14
CA SER A 135 -74.64 24.18 -11.70
C SER A 135 -73.55 24.00 -12.76
N PRO A 136 -72.94 22.81 -12.87
CA PRO A 136 -71.95 22.51 -13.91
C PRO A 136 -72.46 22.89 -15.30
N ASN A 137 -71.63 23.59 -16.07
CA ASN A 137 -71.94 23.96 -17.45
C ASN A 137 -70.89 23.43 -18.45
N GLN A 138 -69.84 22.76 -17.95
CA GLN A 138 -68.78 22.11 -18.74
C GLN A 138 -67.92 23.09 -19.55
N PHE A 139 -68.02 24.38 -19.30
CA PHE A 139 -67.26 25.41 -20.00
C PHE A 139 -65.96 25.65 -19.23
N MET A 140 -64.99 24.75 -19.41
CA MET A 140 -63.67 24.73 -18.75
C MET A 140 -62.62 24.11 -19.67
N GLY A 141 -61.36 24.46 -19.45
CA GLY A 141 -60.19 23.88 -20.08
C GLY A 141 -58.96 24.70 -19.69
N PRO A 142 -57.81 24.54 -20.36
CA PRO A 142 -56.59 25.21 -19.95
C PRO A 142 -56.71 26.73 -20.05
N THR A 143 -56.06 27.42 -19.13
CA THR A 143 -55.96 28.87 -19.08
C THR A 143 -54.50 29.29 -19.19
N LEU A 144 -54.21 30.33 -19.98
CA LEU A 144 -52.90 30.93 -20.11
C LEU A 144 -52.79 32.19 -19.25
N TRP A 145 -51.64 32.38 -18.61
CA TRP A 145 -51.39 33.43 -17.63
C TRP A 145 -50.03 34.11 -17.83
N PRO A 146 -49.88 35.38 -17.43
CA PRO A 146 -48.59 36.04 -17.32
C PRO A 146 -47.90 35.63 -16.01
N SER A 147 -46.57 35.52 -16.00
CA SER A 147 -45.79 35.40 -14.76
C SER A 147 -45.32 36.76 -14.22
N SER A 148 -45.31 37.79 -15.08
CA SER A 148 -44.93 39.13 -14.69
C SER A 148 -45.79 39.63 -13.52
N LEU A 149 -45.12 39.93 -12.40
CA LEU A 149 -45.75 40.36 -11.16
C LEU A 149 -46.43 41.74 -11.25
N SER A 150 -46.27 42.47 -12.35
CA SER A 150 -47.04 43.69 -12.62
C SER A 150 -48.37 43.44 -13.31
N HIS A 151 -48.57 42.25 -13.91
CA HIS A 151 -49.78 41.86 -14.62
C HIS A 151 -50.62 40.85 -13.82
N TYR A 152 -49.97 39.76 -13.38
CA TYR A 152 -50.64 38.66 -12.69
C TYR A 152 -51.30 39.08 -11.38
N ALA A 153 -52.60 38.81 -11.27
CA ALA A 153 -53.48 39.22 -10.17
C ALA A 153 -53.47 40.74 -9.88
N VAL A 154 -53.11 41.56 -10.87
CA VAL A 154 -53.02 43.03 -10.74
C VAL A 154 -53.90 43.73 -11.77
N GLU A 155 -53.93 43.25 -13.01
CA GLU A 155 -54.70 43.87 -14.09
C GLU A 155 -56.16 43.39 -14.12
N ASN A 156 -57.07 44.28 -14.48
CA ASN A 156 -58.52 44.03 -14.65
C ASN A 156 -59.27 43.41 -13.45
N GLN A 157 -58.74 43.58 -12.23
CA GLN A 157 -59.25 42.95 -11.01
C GLN A 157 -60.64 43.41 -10.50
N ASN A 158 -61.33 44.29 -11.24
CA ASN A 158 -62.64 44.85 -10.85
C ASN A 158 -63.72 44.62 -11.91
N ASN A 159 -63.43 43.81 -12.92
CA ASN A 159 -64.29 43.56 -14.08
C ASN A 159 -64.73 44.85 -14.81
N GLY A 160 -63.89 45.88 -14.76
CA GLY A 160 -64.12 47.16 -15.41
C GLY A 160 -64.00 47.00 -16.93
N ASN A 161 -64.93 47.61 -17.68
CA ASN A 161 -65.00 47.53 -19.16
C ASN A 161 -65.32 46.14 -19.75
N GLY A 162 -65.58 45.13 -18.92
CA GLY A 162 -65.89 43.77 -19.37
C GLY A 162 -64.72 42.80 -19.36
N LEU A 163 -63.52 43.28 -18.98
CA LEU A 163 -62.31 42.45 -18.88
C LEU A 163 -62.33 41.59 -17.61
N LEU A 164 -61.89 40.34 -17.70
CA LEU A 164 -62.06 39.30 -16.67
C LEU A 164 -60.72 38.90 -16.04
N GLY A 165 -60.12 39.80 -15.26
CA GLY A 165 -58.89 39.51 -14.53
C GLY A 165 -57.63 39.49 -15.39
N SER A 166 -56.61 38.79 -14.93
CA SER A 166 -55.25 38.84 -15.49
C SER A 166 -54.88 37.67 -16.39
N HIS A 167 -55.77 36.70 -16.61
CA HIS A 167 -55.57 35.65 -17.61
C HIS A 167 -55.39 36.28 -19.00
N ILE A 168 -54.64 35.63 -19.88
CA ILE A 168 -54.34 36.13 -21.23
C ILE A 168 -54.90 35.26 -22.35
N ASP A 169 -55.35 34.04 -22.01
CA ASP A 169 -56.14 33.18 -22.91
C ASP A 169 -56.84 32.05 -22.13
N MET A 170 -57.88 31.44 -22.70
CA MET A 170 -58.53 30.22 -22.17
C MET A 170 -59.36 29.51 -23.26
N ASN A 171 -59.28 28.18 -23.33
CA ASN A 171 -60.17 27.36 -24.19
C ASN A 171 -61.01 26.39 -23.33
N HIS A 172 -62.24 26.06 -23.75
CA HIS A 172 -63.25 25.46 -22.88
C HIS A 172 -63.69 24.03 -23.26
N GLU A 173 -62.92 23.28 -24.03
CA GLU A 173 -63.31 21.92 -24.49
C GLU A 173 -62.99 20.78 -23.50
N SER A 174 -62.40 21.05 -22.34
CA SER A 174 -61.83 20.02 -21.45
C SER A 174 -62.02 20.29 -19.96
N PRO A 175 -63.22 20.00 -19.39
CA PRO A 175 -63.45 20.08 -17.96
C PRO A 175 -62.69 19.03 -17.14
N ASP A 176 -62.66 19.23 -15.82
CA ASP A 176 -61.99 18.34 -14.88
C ASP A 176 -60.52 18.11 -15.25
N GLY A 177 -59.79 19.18 -15.56
CA GLY A 177 -58.38 19.13 -15.93
C GLY A 177 -57.51 18.59 -14.80
N MET A 178 -56.62 17.65 -15.12
CA MET A 178 -55.81 16.95 -14.12
C MET A 178 -54.32 17.27 -14.18
N GLY A 179 -53.82 17.70 -15.34
CA GLY A 179 -52.40 17.88 -15.61
C GLY A 179 -52.21 18.67 -16.87
N ILE A 180 -51.11 19.42 -16.91
CA ILE A 180 -50.73 20.26 -18.04
C ILE A 180 -49.22 20.18 -18.23
N ALA A 181 -48.75 20.20 -19.47
CA ALA A 181 -47.33 20.27 -19.79
C ALA A 181 -47.11 21.19 -20.98
N HIS A 182 -46.11 22.07 -20.89
CA HIS A 182 -45.79 22.98 -21.98
C HIS A 182 -45.12 22.24 -23.15
N ASP A 183 -45.68 22.41 -24.34
CA ASP A 183 -45.08 21.93 -25.59
C ASP A 183 -44.11 22.99 -26.15
N SER A 184 -44.67 24.04 -26.77
CA SER A 184 -43.91 25.11 -27.39
C SER A 184 -44.75 26.38 -27.55
N GLY A 185 -44.14 27.56 -27.37
CA GLY A 185 -44.87 28.82 -27.50
C GLY A 185 -46.07 28.89 -26.56
N ASN A 186 -47.27 29.07 -27.12
CA ASN A 186 -48.54 29.05 -26.39
C ASN A 186 -49.27 27.70 -26.52
N ALA A 187 -48.52 26.60 -26.72
CA ALA A 187 -49.08 25.28 -26.88
C ALA A 187 -48.79 24.37 -25.68
N TYR A 188 -49.81 23.62 -25.28
CA TYR A 188 -49.82 22.79 -24.07
C TYR A 188 -50.49 21.45 -24.32
N TRP A 189 -49.94 20.41 -23.72
CA TRP A 189 -50.59 19.12 -23.53
C TRP A 189 -51.44 19.17 -22.28
N TYR A 190 -52.62 18.56 -22.33
CA TYR A 190 -53.63 18.65 -21.29
C TYR A 190 -54.29 17.29 -21.03
N PHE A 191 -54.38 16.92 -19.76
CA PHE A 191 -55.14 15.77 -19.31
C PHE A 191 -56.59 16.19 -19.05
N ASP A 192 -57.47 15.91 -20.02
CA ASP A 192 -58.91 16.07 -19.89
C ASP A 192 -59.52 14.94 -19.05
N GLY A 193 -59.83 15.23 -17.79
CA GLY A 193 -60.43 14.26 -16.86
C GLY A 193 -61.92 13.99 -17.10
N TYR A 194 -62.64 14.87 -17.80
CA TYR A 194 -64.07 14.68 -18.08
C TYR A 194 -64.31 13.66 -19.18
N TYR A 195 -63.59 13.79 -20.30
CA TYR A 195 -63.68 12.87 -21.42
C TYR A 195 -62.64 11.74 -21.36
N GLY A 196 -61.64 11.84 -20.48
CA GLY A 196 -60.59 10.83 -20.30
C GLY A 196 -59.70 10.71 -21.53
N GLU A 197 -59.29 11.85 -22.10
CA GLU A 197 -58.48 11.94 -23.32
C GLU A 197 -57.26 12.84 -23.11
N LEU A 198 -56.17 12.56 -23.81
CA LEU A 198 -55.08 13.52 -23.97
C LEU A 198 -55.48 14.56 -25.01
N VAL A 199 -55.27 15.83 -24.71
CA VAL A 199 -55.61 16.95 -25.60
C VAL A 199 -54.39 17.85 -25.77
N TYR A 200 -54.14 18.28 -27.00
CA TYR A 200 -53.18 19.35 -27.29
C TYR A 200 -53.97 20.61 -27.59
N TYR A 201 -53.59 21.68 -26.91
CA TYR A 201 -54.09 23.04 -27.07
C TYR A 201 -52.98 23.90 -27.61
N ASP A 202 -53.32 24.79 -28.52
CA ASP A 202 -52.46 25.87 -28.97
C ASP A 202 -53.32 27.13 -29.04
N PHE A 203 -53.08 28.03 -28.08
CA PHE A 203 -53.82 29.28 -27.93
C PHE A 203 -53.57 30.25 -29.08
N GLN A 204 -52.57 30.00 -29.94
CA GLN A 204 -52.13 30.94 -30.97
C GLN A 204 -51.73 32.30 -30.38
N VAL A 205 -52.43 33.38 -30.75
CA VAL A 205 -52.10 34.73 -30.29
C VAL A 205 -52.92 35.01 -29.05
N ASP A 206 -52.24 35.24 -27.91
CA ASP A 206 -52.90 35.64 -26.69
C ASP A 206 -53.72 36.92 -26.89
N HIS A 207 -54.80 37.06 -26.12
CA HIS A 207 -55.74 38.16 -26.29
C HIS A 207 -55.48 39.35 -25.36
N ASP A 208 -54.29 39.46 -24.75
CA ASP A 208 -53.98 40.42 -23.66
C ASP A 208 -54.84 40.16 -22.40
N THR A 209 -54.57 40.84 -21.29
CA THR A 209 -55.17 40.51 -20.00
C THR A 209 -56.69 40.72 -20.00
N GLY A 210 -57.44 39.68 -19.66
CA GLY A 210 -58.86 39.70 -19.36
C GLY A 210 -59.81 39.81 -20.55
N GLU A 211 -59.35 39.80 -21.80
CA GLU A 211 -60.23 39.76 -22.98
C GLU A 211 -60.90 38.37 -23.15
N ASP A 212 -61.68 38.16 -24.22
CA ASP A 212 -62.49 36.93 -24.40
C ASP A 212 -62.47 36.36 -25.83
N ASP A 213 -61.61 36.85 -26.73
CA ASP A 213 -61.50 36.30 -28.10
C ASP A 213 -60.38 35.27 -28.21
N HIS A 214 -60.78 34.02 -28.29
CA HIS A 214 -59.95 32.81 -28.35
C HIS A 214 -60.28 32.01 -29.63
N SER A 215 -60.87 32.70 -30.63
CA SER A 215 -61.44 32.07 -31.83
C SER A 215 -60.40 31.56 -32.84
N ASP A 216 -59.13 31.88 -32.64
CA ASP A 216 -57.98 31.36 -33.37
C ASP A 216 -57.41 30.08 -32.75
N GLY A 217 -57.88 29.67 -31.58
CA GLY A 217 -57.43 28.46 -30.88
C GLY A 217 -57.46 27.18 -31.73
N ILE A 218 -56.44 26.34 -31.52
CA ILE A 218 -56.27 25.05 -32.18
C ILE A 218 -56.30 23.94 -31.14
N VAL A 219 -57.24 23.02 -31.30
CA VAL A 219 -57.45 21.92 -30.33
C VAL A 219 -57.40 20.56 -31.04
N HIS A 220 -56.62 19.65 -30.48
CA HIS A 220 -56.41 18.29 -31.00
C HIS A 220 -56.66 17.25 -29.91
N ARG A 221 -57.65 16.38 -30.12
CA ARG A 221 -58.02 15.34 -29.15
C ARG A 221 -57.47 13.98 -29.55
N TYR A 222 -56.64 13.38 -28.71
CA TYR A 222 -55.99 12.09 -28.93
C TYR A 222 -56.77 10.96 -28.24
N SER A 223 -57.83 10.50 -28.90
CA SER A 223 -58.83 9.63 -28.29
C SER A 223 -58.40 8.20 -28.03
N ASP A 224 -57.28 7.78 -28.61
CA ASP A 224 -56.70 6.45 -28.37
C ASP A 224 -55.95 6.39 -27.04
N ILE A 225 -55.52 7.55 -26.52
CA ILE A 225 -55.00 7.69 -25.17
C ILE A 225 -56.18 7.80 -24.21
N LYS A 226 -56.44 6.73 -23.46
CA LYS A 226 -57.49 6.69 -22.44
C LYS A 226 -56.89 6.96 -21.08
N LEU A 227 -57.14 8.16 -20.57
CA LEU A 227 -56.71 8.61 -19.25
C LEU A 227 -57.86 8.43 -18.25
N THR A 228 -57.52 8.11 -17.01
CA THR A 228 -58.46 7.81 -15.92
C THR A 228 -58.13 8.69 -14.73
N ARG A 229 -59.00 9.65 -14.45
CA ARG A 229 -58.87 10.53 -13.29
C ARG A 229 -59.21 9.81 -11.98
N ASP A 230 -58.39 10.04 -10.95
CA ASP A 230 -58.82 9.98 -9.55
C ASP A 230 -59.05 11.42 -9.03
N GLY A 231 -60.23 11.68 -8.48
CA GLY A 231 -60.64 13.04 -8.14
C GLY A 231 -59.90 13.59 -6.92
N GLY A 232 -59.37 14.80 -7.02
CA GLY A 232 -58.54 15.41 -5.99
C GLY A 232 -57.13 14.84 -5.94
N ILE A 233 -56.66 14.15 -6.97
CA ILE A 233 -55.26 13.73 -7.13
C ILE A 233 -54.83 14.12 -8.55
N PRO A 234 -54.06 15.21 -8.72
CA PRO A 234 -53.60 15.65 -10.03
C PRO A 234 -52.86 14.55 -10.80
N GLY A 235 -53.03 14.52 -12.12
CA GLY A 235 -52.29 13.64 -13.01
C GLY A 235 -51.25 14.43 -13.78
N HIS A 236 -50.17 14.84 -13.10
CA HIS A 236 -49.15 15.70 -13.68
C HIS A 236 -48.50 15.05 -14.90
N MET A 237 -47.96 15.90 -15.76
CA MET A 237 -47.32 15.48 -17.00
C MET A 237 -46.06 16.28 -17.22
N ILE A 238 -45.08 15.70 -17.90
CA ILE A 238 -43.84 16.40 -18.27
C ILE A 238 -43.40 15.95 -19.65
N LEU A 239 -43.04 16.93 -20.49
CA LEU A 239 -42.52 16.69 -21.84
C LEU A 239 -41.00 16.78 -21.82
N ASP A 240 -40.35 15.68 -22.14
CA ASP A 240 -38.96 15.72 -22.56
C ASP A 240 -38.89 16.30 -23.98
N LYS A 241 -38.40 17.54 -24.06
CA LYS A 241 -38.33 18.30 -25.32
C LYS A 241 -37.21 17.81 -26.24
N ASP A 242 -36.23 17.08 -25.73
CA ASP A 242 -35.13 16.55 -26.53
C ASP A 242 -35.55 15.27 -27.26
N SER A 243 -36.29 14.38 -26.58
CA SER A 243 -36.79 13.13 -27.17
C SER A 243 -38.19 13.24 -27.81
N GLY A 244 -38.96 14.28 -27.46
CA GLY A 244 -40.36 14.42 -27.90
C GLY A 244 -41.31 13.44 -27.20
N ILE A 245 -40.94 12.96 -26.01
CA ILE A 245 -41.75 12.03 -25.23
C ILE A 245 -42.43 12.75 -24.07
N LEU A 246 -43.76 12.69 -24.06
CA LEU A 246 -44.59 13.17 -22.96
C LEU A 246 -44.86 12.03 -21.98
N TYR A 247 -44.50 12.22 -20.71
CA TYR A 247 -44.83 11.31 -19.62
C TYR A 247 -46.06 11.80 -18.87
N ILE A 248 -46.96 10.88 -18.49
CA ILE A 248 -48.26 11.22 -17.91
C ILE A 248 -48.54 10.31 -16.70
N ALA A 249 -48.80 10.91 -15.54
CA ALA A 249 -49.31 10.20 -14.38
C ALA A 249 -50.82 9.94 -14.53
N ASP A 250 -51.19 8.69 -14.87
CA ASP A 250 -52.58 8.28 -15.07
C ASP A 250 -53.17 7.77 -13.74
N THR A 251 -53.52 8.73 -12.88
CA THR A 251 -53.83 8.55 -11.45
C THR A 251 -54.80 7.41 -11.17
N GLY A 252 -56.00 7.45 -11.74
CA GLY A 252 -57.06 6.46 -11.51
C GLY A 252 -56.83 5.10 -12.19
N ALA A 253 -55.85 5.02 -13.10
CA ALA A 253 -55.43 3.76 -13.71
C ALA A 253 -54.17 3.16 -13.06
N ASN A 254 -53.58 3.82 -12.06
CA ASN A 254 -52.42 3.33 -11.31
C ASN A 254 -51.23 2.99 -12.22
N ARG A 255 -50.88 3.91 -13.13
CA ARG A 255 -49.82 3.72 -14.12
C ARG A 255 -49.22 5.05 -14.60
N VAL A 256 -48.05 4.97 -15.21
CA VAL A 256 -47.43 6.08 -15.96
C VAL A 256 -47.41 5.72 -17.44
N LEU A 257 -47.82 6.66 -18.29
CA LEU A 257 -47.80 6.51 -19.75
C LEU A 257 -46.65 7.32 -20.34
N TRP A 258 -46.19 6.91 -21.52
CA TRP A 258 -45.37 7.74 -22.41
C TRP A 258 -46.09 7.91 -23.76
N VAL A 259 -45.98 9.09 -24.37
CA VAL A 259 -46.59 9.43 -25.67
C VAL A 259 -45.56 10.13 -26.53
N ASN A 260 -45.37 9.68 -27.78
CA ASN A 260 -44.48 10.33 -28.74
C ASN A 260 -45.22 11.51 -29.41
N THR A 261 -44.92 12.73 -28.97
CA THR A 261 -45.58 13.95 -29.44
C THR A 261 -45.17 14.33 -30.87
N ASP A 262 -43.99 13.89 -31.29
CA ASP A 262 -43.44 14.09 -32.63
C ASP A 262 -43.94 13.08 -33.68
N ASP A 263 -44.81 12.14 -33.30
CA ASP A 263 -45.35 11.16 -34.23
C ASP A 263 -46.27 11.81 -35.29
N THR A 264 -45.73 11.91 -36.50
CA THR A 264 -46.46 12.46 -37.66
C THR A 264 -47.36 11.44 -38.37
N SER A 265 -47.35 10.16 -37.96
CA SER A 265 -48.09 9.07 -38.62
C SER A 265 -49.57 8.97 -38.22
N VAL A 266 -50.08 9.97 -37.51
CA VAL A 266 -51.44 10.03 -36.97
C VAL A 266 -52.52 10.24 -38.04
N SER A 267 -53.66 9.58 -37.85
CA SER A 267 -54.89 9.85 -38.60
C SER A 267 -55.64 11.03 -38.00
N THR A 268 -55.98 12.02 -38.82
CA THR A 268 -56.66 13.25 -38.39
C THR A 268 -58.08 13.34 -38.95
N GLN A 269 -59.05 13.60 -38.07
CA GLN A 269 -60.45 13.84 -38.41
C GLN A 269 -60.86 15.26 -37.97
N ASN A 270 -61.44 16.05 -38.88
CA ASN A 270 -62.07 17.32 -38.50
C ASN A 270 -63.37 17.06 -37.72
N ILE A 271 -63.47 17.69 -36.54
CA ILE A 271 -64.62 17.56 -35.63
C ILE A 271 -65.22 18.93 -35.28
N MET A 272 -65.12 19.93 -36.16
CA MET A 272 -65.66 21.28 -35.94
C MET A 272 -67.18 21.34 -35.70
N ASN A 273 -67.93 20.27 -35.99
CA ASN A 273 -69.37 20.19 -35.73
C ASN A 273 -69.71 19.23 -34.58
N ASP A 274 -68.71 18.77 -33.82
CA ASP A 274 -68.92 17.89 -32.69
C ASP A 274 -69.55 18.64 -31.51
N PRO A 275 -70.51 18.03 -30.79
CA PRO A 275 -71.12 18.64 -29.60
C PRO A 275 -70.13 19.00 -28.49
N SER A 276 -68.95 18.40 -28.44
CA SER A 276 -67.92 18.74 -27.44
C SER A 276 -67.24 20.08 -27.69
N ARG A 277 -67.42 20.70 -28.87
CA ARG A 277 -66.91 22.05 -29.14
C ARG A 277 -67.83 23.08 -28.50
N LEU A 278 -67.31 23.84 -27.55
CA LEU A 278 -68.12 24.78 -26.77
C LEU A 278 -68.00 26.23 -27.24
N GLU A 279 -66.93 26.56 -27.97
CA GLU A 279 -66.65 27.91 -28.46
C GLU A 279 -66.24 27.94 -29.95
N PRO A 280 -66.13 29.13 -30.57
CA PRO A 280 -65.48 29.27 -31.86
C PRO A 280 -63.99 28.91 -31.76
N LEU A 281 -63.49 28.09 -32.70
CA LEU A 281 -62.07 27.70 -32.80
C LEU A 281 -61.61 27.81 -34.25
N ALA A 282 -60.31 28.02 -34.49
CA ALA A 282 -59.76 27.92 -35.84
C ALA A 282 -59.73 26.47 -36.31
N GLN A 283 -59.36 25.56 -35.41
CA GLN A 283 -59.24 24.13 -35.72
C GLN A 283 -59.63 23.27 -34.54
N TYR A 284 -60.53 22.31 -34.79
CA TYR A 284 -60.87 21.25 -33.85
C TYR A 284 -60.80 19.90 -34.53
N THR A 285 -59.86 19.06 -34.08
CA THR A 285 -59.60 17.75 -34.70
C THR A 285 -59.49 16.62 -33.69
N ARG A 286 -59.88 15.42 -34.13
CA ARG A 286 -59.60 14.17 -33.43
C ARG A 286 -58.41 13.50 -34.12
N LYS A 287 -57.44 13.07 -33.33
CA LYS A 287 -56.24 12.35 -33.77
C LYS A 287 -56.22 10.94 -33.21
N THR A 288 -55.79 9.99 -34.03
CA THR A 288 -55.74 8.55 -33.70
C THR A 288 -54.50 7.92 -34.32
N GLY A 289 -54.03 6.81 -33.74
CA GLY A 289 -52.84 6.08 -34.17
C GLY A 289 -51.52 6.71 -33.76
N ILE A 290 -51.52 7.64 -32.80
CA ILE A 290 -50.28 8.18 -32.21
C ILE A 290 -49.53 7.04 -31.51
N GLU A 291 -48.21 7.06 -31.57
CA GLU A 291 -47.34 6.12 -30.85
C GLU A 291 -47.32 6.44 -29.35
N TRP A 292 -47.64 5.45 -28.51
CA TRP A 292 -47.65 5.56 -27.05
C TRP A 292 -47.48 4.19 -26.39
N GLY A 293 -47.21 4.19 -25.09
CA GLY A 293 -47.11 2.98 -24.28
C GLY A 293 -47.28 3.23 -22.79
N ILE A 294 -47.09 2.17 -22.00
CA ILE A 294 -47.08 2.20 -20.54
C ILE A 294 -45.61 2.14 -20.11
N LEU A 295 -45.19 3.11 -19.31
CA LEU A 295 -43.86 3.13 -18.70
C LEU A 295 -43.85 2.19 -17.48
N ASP A 296 -44.82 2.37 -16.58
CA ASP A 296 -44.96 1.55 -15.38
C ASP A 296 -46.43 1.38 -14.94
N THR A 297 -46.74 0.36 -14.14
CA THR A 297 -48.10 0.04 -13.66
C THR A 297 -48.10 -0.61 -12.27
N GLY A 298 -49.21 -0.47 -11.55
CA GLY A 298 -49.36 -1.04 -10.20
C GLY A 298 -49.02 -0.05 -9.08
N LEU A 299 -48.76 1.20 -9.45
CA LEU A 299 -48.51 2.33 -8.55
C LEU A 299 -49.78 2.69 -7.75
N SER A 300 -49.61 3.32 -6.59
CA SER A 300 -50.69 3.87 -5.78
C SER A 300 -50.98 5.31 -6.20
N ALA A 301 -51.96 5.50 -7.10
CA ALA A 301 -52.40 6.81 -7.59
C ALA A 301 -51.21 7.75 -7.90
N PRO A 302 -50.38 7.41 -8.92
CA PRO A 302 -49.22 8.22 -9.27
C PRO A 302 -49.67 9.64 -9.60
N SER A 303 -49.00 10.65 -9.06
CA SER A 303 -49.47 12.04 -9.10
C SER A 303 -48.45 13.01 -9.68
N GLY A 304 -47.41 13.33 -8.92
CA GLY A 304 -46.34 14.23 -9.36
C GLY A 304 -45.34 13.52 -10.25
N ILE A 305 -44.81 14.27 -11.21
CA ILE A 305 -43.83 13.80 -12.16
C ILE A 305 -42.78 14.88 -12.39
N ALA A 306 -41.50 14.51 -12.35
CA ALA A 306 -40.41 15.43 -12.62
C ALA A 306 -39.32 14.70 -13.42
N LEU A 307 -38.49 15.45 -14.14
CA LEU A 307 -37.47 14.92 -15.03
C LEU A 307 -36.15 15.66 -14.80
N ASP A 308 -35.07 14.92 -14.58
CA ASP A 308 -33.71 15.45 -14.56
C ASP A 308 -32.80 14.61 -15.47
N GLY A 309 -32.41 15.18 -16.60
CA GLY A 309 -31.74 14.43 -17.67
C GLY A 309 -32.55 13.22 -18.11
N ASP A 310 -31.95 12.03 -18.01
CA ASP A 310 -32.59 10.75 -18.36
C ASP A 310 -33.31 10.10 -17.14
N THR A 311 -33.40 10.78 -15.99
CA THR A 311 -34.06 10.24 -14.79
C THR A 311 -35.46 10.82 -14.61
N LEU A 312 -36.48 9.95 -14.63
CA LEU A 312 -37.86 10.31 -14.35
C LEU A 312 -38.23 10.01 -12.90
N PHE A 313 -38.76 10.98 -12.19
CA PHE A 313 -39.28 10.85 -10.84
C PHE A 313 -40.79 10.79 -10.85
N VAL A 314 -41.36 9.83 -10.12
CA VAL A 314 -42.82 9.67 -10.00
C VAL A 314 -43.20 9.53 -8.54
N SER A 315 -44.08 10.39 -8.05
CA SER A 315 -44.63 10.29 -6.70
C SER A 315 -45.92 9.46 -6.68
N GLU A 316 -46.15 8.77 -5.57
CA GLU A 316 -47.35 7.98 -5.32
C GLU A 316 -48.20 8.62 -4.21
N ASN A 317 -49.42 9.04 -4.59
CA ASN A 317 -50.38 9.56 -3.63
C ASN A 317 -51.05 8.41 -2.87
N GLY A 318 -50.86 8.37 -1.55
CA GLY A 318 -51.44 7.34 -0.68
C GLY A 318 -50.45 6.32 -0.13
N ASN A 319 -49.15 6.47 -0.38
CA ASN A 319 -48.12 5.73 0.34
C ASN A 319 -46.84 6.53 0.61
N GLY A 320 -46.67 7.71 0.02
CA GLY A 320 -45.52 8.58 0.28
C GLY A 320 -44.24 8.21 -0.45
N ARG A 321 -44.31 7.30 -1.42
CA ARG A 321 -43.17 6.86 -2.20
C ARG A 321 -42.88 7.83 -3.34
N ILE A 322 -41.60 7.99 -3.61
CA ILE A 322 -41.11 8.61 -4.84
C ILE A 322 -40.14 7.62 -5.47
N THR A 323 -40.43 7.24 -6.72
CA THR A 323 -39.65 6.27 -7.48
C THR A 323 -38.88 6.99 -8.57
N ALA A 324 -37.60 6.67 -8.72
CA ALA A 324 -36.75 7.14 -9.80
C ALA A 324 -36.60 6.03 -10.87
N TYR A 325 -36.73 6.43 -12.14
CA TYR A 325 -36.56 5.55 -13.29
C TYR A 325 -35.46 6.08 -14.19
N ASP A 326 -34.48 5.22 -14.51
CA ASP A 326 -33.53 5.46 -15.60
C ASP A 326 -34.22 5.19 -16.94
N LEU A 327 -34.41 6.24 -17.75
CA LEU A 327 -35.07 6.15 -19.03
C LEU A 327 -34.10 5.59 -20.08
N ALA A 328 -34.62 4.70 -20.94
CA ALA A 328 -33.87 4.29 -22.12
C ALA A 328 -33.63 5.49 -23.05
N GLU A 329 -32.56 5.46 -23.85
CA GLU A 329 -32.18 6.52 -24.81
C GLU A 329 -33.32 7.01 -25.74
N ASN A 330 -34.36 6.20 -25.95
CA ASN A 330 -35.52 6.57 -26.77
C ASN A 330 -36.73 7.12 -25.98
N GLY A 331 -36.65 7.21 -24.65
CA GLY A 331 -37.70 7.64 -23.72
C GLY A 331 -38.91 6.70 -23.59
N LYS A 332 -38.93 5.55 -24.26
CA LYS A 332 -40.12 4.69 -24.39
C LYS A 332 -40.19 3.54 -23.37
N SER A 333 -39.25 3.50 -22.45
CA SER A 333 -39.17 2.54 -21.35
C SER A 333 -38.24 3.11 -20.28
N GLY A 334 -38.46 2.73 -19.02
CA GLY A 334 -37.55 3.04 -17.93
C GLY A 334 -37.32 1.82 -17.03
N VAL A 335 -36.21 1.82 -16.31
CA VAL A 335 -35.90 0.83 -15.27
C VAL A 335 -35.96 1.56 -13.94
N GLU A 336 -36.73 1.04 -12.98
CA GLU A 336 -36.70 1.52 -11.59
C GLU A 336 -35.28 1.34 -11.04
N ILE A 337 -34.65 2.46 -10.65
CA ILE A 337 -33.27 2.48 -10.12
C ILE A 337 -33.22 2.70 -8.62
N ASP A 338 -34.19 3.43 -8.05
CA ASP A 338 -34.31 3.63 -6.61
C ASP A 338 -35.73 4.09 -6.23
N THR A 339 -36.11 3.88 -4.97
CA THR A 339 -37.37 4.33 -4.40
C THR A 339 -37.18 4.76 -2.95
N ILE A 340 -37.50 6.01 -2.66
CA ILE A 340 -37.49 6.54 -1.30
C ILE A 340 -38.88 6.52 -0.66
N GLN A 341 -38.88 6.54 0.67
CA GLN A 341 -40.07 6.69 1.48
C GLN A 341 -40.00 8.05 2.21
N THR A 342 -40.87 8.97 1.83
CA THR A 342 -40.97 10.26 2.52
C THR A 342 -41.86 10.14 3.77
N ALA A 343 -41.86 11.18 4.61
CA ALA A 343 -42.78 11.33 5.74
C ALA A 343 -44.18 11.79 5.31
N ALA A 344 -44.37 12.19 4.06
CA ALA A 344 -45.67 12.57 3.51
C ALA A 344 -46.45 11.34 3.07
N TYR A 345 -47.78 11.40 3.14
CA TYR A 345 -48.66 10.33 2.64
C TYR A 345 -49.42 10.75 1.39
N PHE A 346 -49.65 12.05 1.21
CA PHE A 346 -50.43 12.64 0.12
C PHE A 346 -49.54 13.54 -0.73
N ILE A 347 -48.55 12.93 -1.41
CA ILE A 347 -47.66 13.66 -2.31
C ILE A 347 -48.43 14.05 -3.58
N MET A 348 -48.29 15.31 -3.99
CA MET A 348 -48.87 15.83 -5.23
C MET A 348 -47.74 16.17 -6.22
N GLY A 349 -47.66 17.41 -6.72
CA GLY A 349 -46.62 17.87 -7.64
C GLY A 349 -45.20 17.55 -7.17
N LEU A 350 -44.34 17.30 -8.16
CA LEU A 350 -42.90 17.13 -8.03
C LEU A 350 -42.22 18.14 -8.94
N GLU A 351 -41.06 18.66 -8.53
CA GLU A 351 -40.26 19.55 -9.36
C GLU A 351 -38.78 19.44 -9.00
N ILE A 352 -37.91 19.56 -9.99
CA ILE A 352 -36.46 19.66 -9.78
C ILE A 352 -36.08 21.12 -9.65
N GLY A 353 -35.49 21.48 -8.51
CA GLY A 353 -35.06 22.85 -8.25
C GLY A 353 -33.78 23.24 -9.00
N PRO A 354 -33.49 24.54 -9.09
CA PRO A 354 -32.25 25.04 -9.70
C PRO A 354 -30.98 24.64 -8.94
N ASP A 355 -31.13 24.20 -7.68
CA ASP A 355 -30.07 23.62 -6.84
C ASP A 355 -29.86 22.11 -7.09
N GLY A 356 -30.66 21.50 -7.97
CA GLY A 356 -30.62 20.07 -8.30
C GLY A 356 -31.41 19.19 -7.34
N HIS A 357 -31.99 19.75 -6.28
CA HIS A 357 -32.79 18.98 -5.32
C HIS A 357 -34.19 18.69 -5.87
N LEU A 358 -34.77 17.59 -5.37
CA LEU A 358 -36.17 17.27 -5.64
C LEU A 358 -37.08 17.93 -4.60
N TYR A 359 -38.11 18.62 -5.10
CA TYR A 359 -39.14 19.25 -4.30
C TYR A 359 -40.46 18.54 -4.50
N TYR A 360 -41.28 18.48 -3.46
CA TYR A 360 -42.61 17.90 -3.54
C TYR A 360 -43.63 18.63 -2.68
N VAL A 361 -44.89 18.57 -3.10
CA VAL A 361 -46.03 19.08 -2.32
C VAL A 361 -46.56 17.98 -1.38
N ASP A 362 -46.51 18.21 -0.07
CA ASP A 362 -47.24 17.43 0.95
C ASP A 362 -48.59 18.09 1.22
N ASN A 363 -49.59 17.71 0.44
CA ASN A 363 -50.96 18.21 0.58
C ASN A 363 -51.56 17.89 1.95
N GLY A 364 -51.13 16.80 2.61
CA GLY A 364 -51.65 16.39 3.90
C GLY A 364 -51.33 17.34 5.05
N LYS A 365 -50.32 18.20 4.87
CA LYS A 365 -49.88 19.21 5.85
C LYS A 365 -49.85 20.63 5.30
N ASP A 366 -50.32 20.84 4.07
CA ASP A 366 -50.25 22.12 3.36
C ASP A 366 -48.80 22.68 3.34
N GLN A 367 -47.84 21.89 2.84
CA GLN A 367 -46.43 22.30 2.79
C GLN A 367 -45.73 21.86 1.49
N VAL A 368 -44.68 22.59 1.11
CA VAL A 368 -43.68 22.15 0.13
C VAL A 368 -42.42 21.73 0.87
N VAL A 369 -41.89 20.58 0.49
CA VAL A 369 -40.71 19.98 1.10
C VAL A 369 -39.63 19.78 0.04
N ARG A 370 -38.40 20.11 0.38
CA ARG A 370 -37.19 19.79 -0.40
C ARG A 370 -36.50 18.58 0.21
N ILE A 371 -35.96 17.73 -0.65
CA ILE A 371 -35.12 16.60 -0.27
C ILE A 371 -33.66 17.05 -0.34
N ASP A 372 -32.96 17.04 0.79
CA ASP A 372 -31.55 17.35 0.92
C ASP A 372 -30.77 16.04 1.10
N PRO A 373 -30.17 15.47 0.03
CA PRO A 373 -29.47 14.19 0.09
C PRO A 373 -28.11 14.33 0.78
N TYR A 374 -27.69 13.27 1.45
CA TYR A 374 -26.33 13.05 1.92
C TYR A 374 -25.81 11.70 1.42
N PHE A 375 -24.49 11.55 1.39
CA PHE A 375 -23.81 10.40 0.82
C PHE A 375 -22.88 9.77 1.88
N ASP A 376 -22.81 8.44 1.84
CA ASP A 376 -22.01 7.54 2.69
C ASP A 376 -21.81 6.29 1.81
N ILE A 377 -20.89 6.41 0.85
CA ILE A 377 -20.76 5.47 -0.27
C ILE A 377 -20.33 4.07 0.22
N ASP A 378 -19.51 4.00 1.26
CA ASP A 378 -19.01 2.74 1.81
C ASP A 378 -19.85 2.20 2.99
N ALA A 379 -20.86 2.96 3.43
CA ALA A 379 -21.82 2.62 4.46
C ALA A 379 -21.19 2.34 5.83
N ASP A 380 -20.13 3.06 6.17
CA ASP A 380 -19.39 2.90 7.41
C ASP A 380 -20.00 3.71 8.58
N GLY A 381 -20.87 4.66 8.25
CA GLY A 381 -21.59 5.54 9.17
C GLY A 381 -20.98 6.94 9.35
N VAL A 382 -19.95 7.27 8.58
CA VAL A 382 -19.41 8.61 8.37
C VAL A 382 -19.89 9.10 7.00
N LEU A 383 -20.27 10.37 6.89
CA LEU A 383 -20.70 10.92 5.61
C LEU A 383 -19.48 11.24 4.74
N ASP A 384 -19.57 11.08 3.42
CA ASP A 384 -18.44 11.26 2.49
C ASP A 384 -17.73 12.62 2.66
N ASP A 385 -18.46 13.69 3.00
CA ASP A 385 -17.91 15.04 3.20
C ASP A 385 -17.08 15.17 4.50
N ASP A 386 -17.29 14.26 5.46
CA ASP A 386 -16.60 14.16 6.74
C ASP A 386 -15.68 12.91 6.82
N ASP A 387 -15.60 12.12 5.73
CA ASP A 387 -14.88 10.85 5.65
C ASP A 387 -13.50 11.01 5.01
N ASN A 388 -12.44 10.61 5.71
CA ASN A 388 -11.07 10.62 5.20
C ASN A 388 -10.73 9.42 4.28
N CYS A 389 -11.64 8.45 4.15
CA CYS A 389 -11.60 7.36 3.19
C CYS A 389 -12.99 7.05 2.58
N PRO A 390 -13.60 7.98 1.80
CA PRO A 390 -15.02 7.90 1.35
C PRO A 390 -15.46 6.65 0.56
N MET A 391 -14.52 5.78 0.21
CA MET A 391 -14.74 4.57 -0.59
C MET A 391 -14.36 3.29 0.17
N ILE A 392 -13.80 3.39 1.37
CA ILE A 392 -13.28 2.25 2.14
C ILE A 392 -13.64 2.40 3.62
N ALA A 393 -14.62 1.62 4.03
CA ALA A 393 -15.21 1.70 5.36
C ALA A 393 -14.18 1.69 6.49
N ASN A 394 -14.06 2.82 7.19
CA ASN A 394 -13.16 3.04 8.32
C ASN A 394 -13.84 3.90 9.41
N PRO A 395 -14.85 3.38 10.15
CA PRO A 395 -15.70 4.20 11.02
C PRO A 395 -15.00 4.87 12.21
N GLN A 396 -13.70 4.66 12.38
CA GLN A 396 -12.85 5.27 13.40
C GLN A 396 -12.09 6.50 12.88
N GLN A 397 -12.03 6.71 11.56
CA GLN A 397 -11.42 7.87 10.91
C GLN A 397 -9.98 8.09 11.41
N GLY A 398 -9.20 6.99 11.45
CA GLY A 398 -7.78 7.03 11.74
C GLY A 398 -7.05 7.82 10.64
N ASN A 399 -6.07 8.63 11.04
CA ASN A 399 -5.21 9.43 10.18
C ASN A 399 -3.99 9.81 11.03
N HIS A 400 -2.93 9.00 10.90
CA HIS A 400 -1.77 9.01 11.77
C HIS A 400 -0.81 10.17 11.47
N ASP A 401 -0.62 10.49 10.18
CA ASP A 401 0.26 11.55 9.70
C ASP A 401 -0.39 12.95 9.61
N GLY A 402 -1.72 13.00 9.55
CA GLY A 402 -2.52 14.21 9.47
C GLY A 402 -2.78 14.72 8.05
N ASP A 403 -2.62 13.91 6.99
CA ASP A 403 -2.86 14.34 5.62
C ASP A 403 -4.35 14.26 5.20
N SER A 404 -4.65 14.19 3.90
CA SER A 404 -6.02 14.12 3.39
C SER A 404 -6.62 12.70 3.32
N PHE A 405 -5.82 11.66 3.50
CA PHE A 405 -6.22 10.27 3.47
C PHE A 405 -6.27 9.72 4.90
N GLY A 406 -7.07 8.69 5.16
CA GLY A 406 -7.06 7.99 6.43
C GLY A 406 -6.23 6.71 6.35
N ASP A 407 -5.85 6.16 7.51
CA ASP A 407 -4.94 5.00 7.63
C ASP A 407 -5.38 3.74 6.84
N VAL A 408 -6.64 3.70 6.39
CA VAL A 408 -7.21 2.54 5.67
C VAL A 408 -7.11 2.70 4.14
N CYS A 409 -6.93 3.93 3.66
CA CYS A 409 -6.86 4.27 2.24
C CYS A 409 -5.60 5.06 1.88
N ASP A 410 -4.79 5.46 2.85
CA ASP A 410 -3.42 5.87 2.64
C ASP A 410 -2.55 4.66 2.25
N GLN A 411 -1.43 4.92 1.60
CA GLN A 411 -0.44 3.92 1.23
C GLN A 411 0.85 4.04 2.04
N ASP A 412 0.96 5.12 2.82
CA ASP A 412 2.11 5.51 3.64
C ASP A 412 1.57 6.25 4.87
N ASP A 413 1.16 5.48 5.88
CA ASP A 413 0.39 5.93 7.04
C ASP A 413 1.14 6.97 7.90
N ASP A 414 2.48 7.03 7.85
CA ASP A 414 3.31 7.99 8.59
C ASP A 414 4.06 9.02 7.73
N ASN A 415 3.95 8.88 6.41
CA ASN A 415 4.44 9.77 5.37
C ASN A 415 5.97 9.96 5.39
N ASP A 416 6.70 8.90 5.74
CA ASP A 416 8.16 8.86 5.72
C ASP A 416 8.75 8.51 4.33
N GLY A 417 7.91 8.12 3.37
CA GLY A 417 8.30 7.80 2.00
C GLY A 417 8.55 6.32 1.71
N VAL A 418 8.26 5.42 2.65
CA VAL A 418 8.19 3.97 2.45
C VAL A 418 6.72 3.52 2.48
N ASP A 419 6.24 2.88 1.41
CA ASP A 419 4.85 2.38 1.37
C ASP A 419 4.63 1.32 2.47
N ASP A 420 3.45 1.30 3.11
CA ASP A 420 3.10 0.41 4.23
C ASP A 420 3.40 -1.08 4.00
N ASP A 421 3.29 -1.54 2.75
CA ASP A 421 3.57 -2.94 2.36
C ASP A 421 5.06 -3.31 2.50
N ASN A 422 5.96 -2.33 2.54
CA ASN A 422 7.41 -2.47 2.70
C ASN A 422 7.93 -1.81 3.97
N ASP A 423 7.05 -1.23 4.79
CA ASP A 423 7.40 -0.53 6.02
C ASP A 423 7.23 -1.47 7.23
N LEU A 424 8.26 -1.65 8.04
CA LEU A 424 8.23 -2.42 9.29
C LEU A 424 7.65 -1.63 10.47
N CYS A 425 7.59 -0.31 10.34
CA CYS A 425 7.06 0.65 11.29
C CYS A 425 5.73 1.31 10.92
N VAL A 426 5.17 1.16 9.71
CA VAL A 426 3.83 1.55 9.20
C VAL A 426 3.18 2.81 9.80
N ALA A 427 2.81 2.77 11.09
CA ALA A 427 2.37 3.94 11.86
C ALA A 427 3.50 4.43 12.78
N GLY A 428 4.68 4.67 12.21
CA GLY A 428 5.90 5.04 12.88
C GLY A 428 5.94 6.51 13.22
N ARG A 429 7.14 7.08 13.32
CA ARG A 429 7.29 8.50 13.60
C ARG A 429 6.91 9.32 12.37
N THR A 430 6.14 10.39 12.56
CA THR A 430 5.83 11.32 11.45
C THR A 430 6.85 12.47 11.36
N ASN A 431 6.83 13.20 10.24
CA ASN A 431 7.67 14.39 9.96
C ASN A 431 9.17 14.11 9.75
N TRP A 432 9.51 12.99 9.14
CA TRP A 432 10.84 12.71 8.62
C TRP A 432 10.71 12.01 7.26
N VAL A 433 11.82 11.59 6.66
CA VAL A 433 11.81 10.81 5.42
C VAL A 433 12.87 9.73 5.56
N SER A 434 12.52 8.48 5.23
CA SER A 434 13.44 7.34 5.17
C SER A 434 14.62 7.65 4.24
N ALA A 435 15.82 7.45 4.76
CA ALA A 435 17.07 7.60 4.02
C ALA A 435 18.23 6.91 4.75
N THR A 436 19.22 6.45 3.99
CA THR A 436 20.41 5.70 4.45
C THR A 436 21.22 6.27 5.62
N PHE A 437 20.94 7.50 6.09
CA PHE A 437 21.69 8.13 7.18
C PHE A 437 20.91 8.19 8.50
N ASN A 438 19.65 7.77 8.50
CA ASN A 438 18.72 7.83 9.62
C ASN A 438 17.68 6.69 9.63
N ASP A 439 17.78 5.80 8.64
CA ASP A 439 17.11 4.53 8.40
C ASP A 439 18.11 3.74 7.52
N HIS A 440 18.94 2.91 8.15
CA HIS A 440 20.12 2.31 7.50
C HIS A 440 19.74 1.25 6.46
N ASP A 441 18.74 0.42 6.74
CA ASP A 441 18.27 -0.64 5.84
C ASP A 441 17.06 -0.27 4.95
N MET A 442 16.48 0.92 5.15
CA MET A 442 15.33 1.46 4.44
C MET A 442 14.04 0.69 4.67
N ASP A 443 13.82 0.18 5.87
CA ASP A 443 12.60 -0.54 6.22
C ASP A 443 11.47 0.37 6.74
N GLY A 444 11.65 1.70 6.76
CA GLY A 444 10.66 2.66 7.27
C GLY A 444 10.74 2.89 8.78
N CYS A 445 11.69 2.26 9.47
CA CYS A 445 11.93 2.48 10.89
C CYS A 445 13.10 3.46 11.11
N HIS A 446 12.87 4.53 11.88
CA HIS A 446 13.96 5.45 12.21
C HIS A 446 14.91 4.83 13.24
N ASP A 447 16.19 4.63 12.87
CA ASP A 447 17.29 4.04 13.66
C ASP A 447 17.22 4.44 15.16
N SER A 448 17.25 5.76 15.41
CA SER A 448 17.42 6.28 16.78
C SER A 448 16.17 6.22 17.67
N THR A 449 14.97 5.98 17.12
CA THR A 449 13.71 6.16 17.86
C THR A 449 12.82 4.94 17.92
N GLU A 450 12.79 4.11 16.89
CA GLU A 450 11.84 3.01 16.77
C GLU A 450 12.43 1.71 16.24
N ASP A 451 13.53 1.80 15.50
CA ASP A 451 14.31 0.64 15.12
C ASP A 451 15.18 0.12 16.28
N GLN A 452 15.46 -1.18 16.29
CA GLN A 452 16.33 -1.86 17.25
C GLN A 452 17.28 -2.86 16.55
N ASP A 453 17.27 -2.89 15.22
CA ASP A 453 17.93 -3.85 14.34
C ASP A 453 18.23 -3.11 13.02
N ASP A 454 19.11 -2.10 13.08
CA ASP A 454 19.26 -1.08 12.04
C ASP A 454 19.69 -1.65 10.65
N ASP A 455 20.24 -2.86 10.58
CA ASP A 455 20.60 -3.55 9.32
C ASP A 455 19.75 -4.80 8.99
N ASN A 456 18.76 -5.10 9.84
CA ASN A 456 17.76 -6.16 9.73
C ASN A 456 18.35 -7.59 9.58
N ASP A 457 19.47 -7.87 10.24
CA ASP A 457 20.09 -9.19 10.26
C ASP A 457 19.46 -10.17 11.29
N GLN A 458 18.48 -9.70 12.07
CA GLN A 458 17.77 -10.37 13.17
C GLN A 458 18.48 -10.38 14.54
N LEU A 459 19.60 -9.70 14.66
CA LEU A 459 20.23 -9.35 15.93
C LEU A 459 19.93 -7.88 16.26
N LYS A 460 19.63 -7.64 17.54
CA LYS A 460 19.40 -6.25 17.96
C LYS A 460 20.72 -5.54 18.09
N ASP A 461 20.78 -4.25 17.78
CA ASP A 461 22.02 -3.43 17.88
C ASP A 461 22.73 -3.57 19.23
N SER A 462 21.94 -3.76 20.31
CA SER A 462 22.47 -3.95 21.68
C SER A 462 23.25 -5.25 21.90
N LYS A 463 23.19 -6.19 20.97
CA LYS A 463 23.79 -7.52 20.97
C LYS A 463 24.58 -7.79 19.69
N ASP A 464 24.70 -6.78 18.86
CA ASP A 464 25.33 -6.84 17.56
C ASP A 464 26.66 -6.06 17.64
N SER A 465 27.73 -6.69 17.19
CA SER A 465 29.07 -6.09 17.06
C SER A 465 29.17 -5.15 15.86
N CYS A 466 28.36 -5.40 14.83
CA CYS A 466 28.23 -4.67 13.58
C CYS A 466 26.82 -4.05 13.37
N PRO A 467 26.30 -3.24 14.33
CA PRO A 467 24.90 -2.77 14.36
C PRO A 467 24.46 -1.86 13.20
N THR A 468 25.31 -1.60 12.21
CA THR A 468 24.99 -0.81 11.00
C THR A 468 25.75 -1.43 9.84
N GLY A 469 25.67 -2.75 9.75
CA GLY A 469 26.49 -3.59 8.92
C GLY A 469 25.95 -3.81 7.52
N ASP A 470 26.31 -4.93 6.90
CA ASP A 470 25.73 -5.36 5.63
C ASP A 470 24.22 -5.59 5.81
N ILE A 471 23.41 -5.14 4.86
CA ILE A 471 21.94 -5.31 4.92
C ILE A 471 21.46 -6.58 4.20
N ALA A 472 20.24 -7.02 4.50
CA ALA A 472 19.51 -8.07 3.78
C ALA A 472 20.11 -9.49 3.86
N TRP A 473 20.60 -9.86 5.04
CA TRP A 473 21.00 -11.22 5.39
C TRP A 473 20.41 -11.62 6.74
N VAL A 474 20.80 -12.77 7.29
CA VAL A 474 20.31 -13.24 8.60
C VAL A 474 21.47 -13.85 9.36
N SER A 475 21.69 -13.41 10.60
CA SER A 475 22.68 -14.00 11.50
C SER A 475 22.42 -15.48 11.77
N GLY A 476 23.41 -16.31 11.46
CA GLY A 476 23.37 -17.73 11.72
C GLY A 476 24.62 -18.43 11.22
N ILE A 477 24.91 -19.60 11.81
CA ILE A 477 26.18 -20.37 11.72
C ILE A 477 26.74 -20.70 10.32
N GLN A 478 26.08 -20.31 9.23
CA GLN A 478 26.59 -20.46 7.86
C GLN A 478 26.98 -19.14 7.20
N THR A 479 26.62 -18.02 7.79
CA THR A 479 26.78 -16.65 7.27
C THR A 479 27.36 -15.69 8.29
N ASP A 480 27.37 -16.10 9.55
CA ASP A 480 27.89 -15.45 10.76
C ASP A 480 28.16 -16.61 11.75
N TYR A 481 29.42 -17.04 11.79
CA TYR A 481 29.82 -18.30 12.42
C TYR A 481 29.71 -18.22 13.96
N ASP A 482 30.17 -17.13 14.57
CA ASP A 482 30.15 -16.87 16.00
C ASP A 482 28.80 -16.29 16.53
N ARG A 483 28.01 -15.70 15.64
CA ARG A 483 26.68 -15.09 15.86
C ARG A 483 26.73 -13.78 16.61
N ASP A 484 27.72 -12.95 16.32
CA ASP A 484 27.85 -11.64 16.90
C ASP A 484 27.17 -10.52 16.10
N GLY A 485 26.63 -10.84 14.90
CA GLY A 485 25.95 -9.89 14.01
C GLY A 485 26.85 -9.31 12.92
N CYS A 486 28.13 -9.68 12.89
CA CYS A 486 29.01 -9.39 11.76
C CYS A 486 28.95 -10.51 10.72
N ARG A 487 28.85 -10.15 9.45
CA ARG A 487 28.78 -11.13 8.36
C ARG A 487 30.16 -11.62 7.92
N ASP A 488 30.42 -12.93 8.04
CA ASP A 488 31.69 -13.61 7.68
C ASP A 488 32.29 -13.13 6.33
N ALA A 489 31.45 -13.07 5.30
CA ALA A 489 31.92 -12.86 3.93
C ALA A 489 32.21 -11.39 3.57
N GLY A 490 32.17 -10.46 4.54
CA GLY A 490 32.18 -9.03 4.28
C GLY A 490 32.83 -8.19 5.37
N GLU A 491 32.16 -8.10 6.51
CA GLU A 491 32.46 -7.10 7.55
C GLU A 491 33.02 -7.68 8.83
N ASP A 492 32.81 -8.98 9.03
CA ASP A 492 33.55 -9.73 10.03
C ASP A 492 34.99 -9.98 9.55
N LEU A 493 35.92 -9.86 10.48
CA LEU A 493 37.35 -10.06 10.23
C LEU A 493 37.93 -11.16 11.14
N ASP A 494 37.11 -11.77 12.00
CA ASP A 494 37.46 -12.80 12.99
C ASP A 494 36.24 -13.72 13.15
N ASP A 495 35.94 -14.51 12.11
CA ASP A 495 34.71 -15.31 11.97
C ASP A 495 34.40 -16.21 13.20
N ASP A 496 35.41 -16.65 13.96
CA ASP A 496 35.27 -17.53 15.13
C ASP A 496 35.60 -16.92 16.48
N ASP A 497 35.88 -15.61 16.49
CA ASP A 497 36.06 -14.74 17.65
C ASP A 497 37.23 -15.21 18.57
N ASP A 498 38.29 -15.77 17.96
CA ASP A 498 39.43 -16.35 18.66
C ASP A 498 40.57 -15.34 18.92
N LEU A 499 40.44 -14.11 18.40
CA LEU A 499 41.39 -12.99 18.41
C LEU A 499 42.44 -13.02 17.29
N ILE A 500 42.33 -13.88 16.30
CA ILE A 500 43.17 -13.93 15.10
C ILE A 500 42.33 -13.54 13.88
N CYS A 501 42.84 -12.60 13.09
CA CYS A 501 42.07 -12.12 11.94
C CYS A 501 42.15 -13.13 10.78
N ASP A 502 41.03 -13.37 10.08
CA ASP A 502 40.93 -14.26 8.92
C ASP A 502 41.84 -13.84 7.74
N GLY A 503 42.29 -12.58 7.73
CA GLY A 503 43.15 -12.05 6.68
C GLY A 503 44.15 -10.97 7.14
N GLU A 504 44.81 -10.35 6.16
CA GLU A 504 45.93 -9.42 6.40
C GLU A 504 45.54 -8.05 7.02
N ILE A 505 44.27 -7.83 7.39
CA ILE A 505 43.78 -6.54 7.88
C ILE A 505 43.81 -6.53 9.41
N GLU A 506 44.71 -5.73 9.99
CA GLU A 506 44.71 -5.47 11.44
C GLU A 506 43.45 -4.69 11.84
N ASP A 507 42.63 -5.28 12.72
CA ASP A 507 41.54 -4.61 13.42
C ASP A 507 41.89 -4.35 14.90
N ALA A 508 41.06 -3.58 15.61
CA ALA A 508 41.20 -3.38 17.05
C ALA A 508 40.76 -4.61 17.87
N LEU A 509 39.97 -5.51 17.28
CA LEU A 509 39.39 -6.68 17.94
C LEU A 509 40.24 -7.95 17.78
N CYS A 510 40.89 -8.15 16.62
CA CYS A 510 41.73 -9.30 16.31
C CYS A 510 43.19 -8.93 15.99
N LEU A 511 44.10 -9.91 15.96
CA LEU A 511 45.51 -9.76 15.58
C LEU A 511 45.79 -10.54 14.30
N VAL A 512 46.55 -9.96 13.36
CA VAL A 512 46.99 -10.72 12.17
C VAL A 512 47.97 -11.82 12.60
N ALA A 513 47.68 -13.05 12.18
CA ALA A 513 48.50 -14.24 12.40
C ALA A 513 49.94 -14.06 11.91
N ASN A 514 50.87 -14.84 12.47
CA ASN A 514 52.30 -14.76 12.11
C ASN A 514 52.59 -15.20 10.66
N ASN A 515 51.71 -16.00 10.08
CA ASN A 515 51.71 -16.50 8.70
C ASN A 515 50.82 -15.67 7.74
N PHE A 516 50.27 -14.53 8.20
CA PHE A 516 49.47 -13.53 7.49
C PHE A 516 47.97 -13.82 7.25
N GLU A 517 47.46 -15.01 7.57
CA GLU A 517 46.03 -15.37 7.49
C GLU A 517 45.74 -16.41 8.57
N ASP A 518 44.53 -16.43 9.12
CA ASP A 518 44.10 -17.50 10.03
C ASP A 518 44.09 -18.86 9.31
N SER A 519 44.82 -19.83 9.87
CA SER A 519 44.89 -21.21 9.37
C SER A 519 43.61 -22.01 9.67
N CYS A 520 42.88 -21.62 10.72
CA CYS A 520 41.67 -22.23 11.24
C CYS A 520 40.55 -21.19 11.49
N PRO A 521 40.05 -20.49 10.45
CA PRO A 521 39.07 -19.37 10.53
C PRO A 521 37.65 -19.78 10.95
N SER A 522 37.49 -20.96 11.53
CA SER A 522 36.21 -21.52 11.97
C SER A 522 36.45 -22.60 13.03
N SER A 523 37.39 -22.33 13.92
CA SER A 523 37.70 -23.11 15.10
C SER A 523 36.50 -23.16 16.07
N ARG A 524 36.64 -23.80 17.22
CA ARG A 524 35.55 -23.84 18.20
C ARG A 524 35.34 -22.46 18.85
N LEU A 525 34.11 -21.97 18.89
CA LEU A 525 33.71 -20.70 19.53
C LEU A 525 34.02 -20.55 21.05
N ASP A 526 34.63 -21.55 21.69
CA ASP A 526 35.13 -21.44 23.07
C ASP A 526 36.67 -21.45 23.15
N PHE A 527 37.33 -21.29 22.01
CA PHE A 527 38.76 -21.11 21.85
C PHE A 527 39.10 -19.62 21.83
N THR A 528 40.36 -19.34 22.12
CA THR A 528 40.94 -18.02 22.05
C THR A 528 42.43 -18.24 21.89
N SER A 529 43.03 -17.65 20.86
CA SER A 529 44.46 -17.75 20.60
C SER A 529 45.26 -17.10 21.74
N THR A 530 46.08 -17.91 22.40
CA THR A 530 47.02 -17.46 23.42
C THR A 530 48.30 -18.26 23.30
N LEU A 531 49.43 -17.72 23.79
CA LEU A 531 50.74 -18.42 23.82
C LEU A 531 50.76 -19.77 24.58
N SER A 532 49.64 -20.18 25.18
CA SER A 532 49.49 -21.46 25.88
C SER A 532 48.52 -22.44 25.24
N THR A 533 47.79 -21.99 24.21
CA THR A 533 46.74 -22.75 23.52
C THR A 533 46.91 -22.73 22.00
N ASP A 534 47.72 -21.81 21.51
CA ASP A 534 48.12 -21.58 20.12
C ASP A 534 49.54 -20.97 20.17
N MET A 535 50.53 -21.83 19.98
CA MET A 535 51.92 -21.46 20.22
C MET A 535 52.48 -20.54 19.15
N ASP A 536 52.23 -20.85 17.88
CA ASP A 536 52.74 -20.11 16.74
C ASP A 536 51.80 -18.95 16.33
N ARG A 537 50.60 -18.87 16.92
CA ARG A 537 49.58 -17.84 16.68
C ARG A 537 49.10 -17.82 15.25
N ASP A 538 48.77 -18.98 14.73
CA ASP A 538 48.19 -19.13 13.41
C ASP A 538 46.67 -19.30 13.42
N GLY A 539 46.03 -19.30 14.60
CA GLY A 539 44.58 -19.46 14.76
C GLY A 539 44.14 -20.91 14.98
N CYS A 540 45.06 -21.88 14.92
CA CYS A 540 44.74 -23.28 15.21
C CYS A 540 45.05 -23.65 16.68
N GLU A 541 44.19 -24.45 17.31
CA GLU A 541 44.45 -24.94 18.67
C GLU A 541 45.44 -26.12 18.68
N ASP A 542 46.55 -25.95 19.42
CA ASP A 542 47.62 -26.96 19.63
C ASP A 542 47.07 -28.38 19.95
N LEU A 543 46.05 -28.49 20.81
CA LEU A 543 45.63 -29.78 21.38
C LEU A 543 44.85 -30.66 20.36
N GLY A 544 44.43 -30.13 19.22
CA GLY A 544 43.55 -30.90 18.35
C GLY A 544 43.38 -30.47 16.90
N GLU A 545 43.51 -29.18 16.58
CA GLU A 545 43.26 -28.66 15.23
C GLU A 545 44.55 -28.33 14.49
N ASP A 546 45.60 -27.97 15.24
CA ASP A 546 46.96 -27.88 14.75
C ASP A 546 47.65 -29.27 14.73
N LEU A 547 48.53 -29.48 13.77
CA LEU A 547 49.37 -30.68 13.64
C LEU A 547 50.88 -30.33 13.62
N ASP A 548 51.23 -29.04 13.70
CA ASP A 548 52.58 -28.49 13.66
C ASP A 548 52.63 -27.25 14.58
N ASP A 549 52.54 -27.48 15.91
CA ASP A 549 52.25 -26.46 16.93
C ASP A 549 53.27 -25.28 16.96
N ASP A 550 54.46 -25.44 16.38
CA ASP A 550 55.48 -24.39 16.27
C ASP A 550 55.80 -23.97 14.82
N ASN A 551 55.20 -24.64 13.84
CA ASN A 551 55.24 -24.32 12.42
C ASN A 551 56.65 -24.28 11.83
N ASP A 552 57.54 -25.13 12.32
CA ASP A 552 58.89 -25.30 11.79
C ASP A 552 58.95 -26.24 10.57
N GLY A 553 57.82 -26.87 10.24
CA GLY A 553 57.63 -27.79 9.12
C GLY A 553 57.75 -29.27 9.50
N PHE A 554 57.78 -29.61 10.79
CA PHE A 554 57.71 -30.98 11.29
C PHE A 554 56.44 -31.21 12.12
N LEU A 555 55.57 -32.09 11.63
CA LEU A 555 54.35 -32.46 12.36
C LEU A 555 54.66 -33.04 13.74
N ASP A 556 53.82 -32.76 14.75
CA ASP A 556 54.05 -33.15 16.15
C ASP A 556 54.26 -34.65 16.35
N GLU A 557 53.63 -35.48 15.51
CA GLU A 557 53.79 -36.94 15.57
C GLU A 557 55.20 -37.42 15.20
N ASP A 558 55.92 -36.60 14.44
CA ASP A 558 57.26 -36.82 13.87
C ASP A 558 58.29 -35.78 14.35
N ASP A 559 57.92 -34.93 15.32
CA ASP A 559 58.74 -33.92 15.98
C ASP A 559 59.08 -34.32 17.43
N TYR A 560 60.34 -34.20 17.81
CA TYR A 560 60.83 -34.48 19.16
C TYR A 560 60.73 -33.25 20.09
N CYS A 561 60.64 -32.06 19.51
CA CYS A 561 60.43 -30.78 20.16
C CYS A 561 59.21 -30.03 19.58
N PRO A 562 57.97 -30.58 19.62
CA PRO A 562 56.79 -30.03 18.91
C PRO A 562 56.40 -28.58 19.27
N MET A 563 56.93 -28.05 20.36
CA MET A 563 56.59 -26.73 20.89
C MET A 563 57.80 -25.79 20.84
N THR A 564 58.79 -26.07 19.99
CA THR A 564 60.05 -25.31 19.90
C THR A 564 60.67 -25.44 18.52
N VAL A 565 60.44 -24.40 17.71
CA VAL A 565 60.98 -24.26 16.35
C VAL A 565 62.42 -24.77 16.24
N GLY A 566 62.60 -25.80 15.43
CA GLY A 566 63.89 -26.41 15.16
C GLY A 566 64.12 -26.70 13.69
N SER A 567 65.21 -27.42 13.43
CA SER A 567 65.60 -27.77 12.05
C SER A 567 66.39 -29.07 11.93
N SER A 568 66.70 -29.71 13.06
CA SER A 568 67.40 -30.99 13.09
C SER A 568 66.61 -32.05 12.34
N THR A 569 67.33 -32.92 11.61
CA THR A 569 66.70 -34.01 10.83
C THR A 569 67.10 -35.41 11.31
N GLY A 570 67.94 -35.48 12.35
CA GLY A 570 68.48 -36.70 12.96
C GLY A 570 67.53 -37.40 13.94
N VAL A 571 68.09 -37.91 15.05
CA VAL A 571 67.33 -38.71 16.04
C VAL A 571 66.33 -37.87 16.85
N ALA A 572 66.69 -36.63 17.18
CA ALA A 572 65.82 -35.67 17.85
C ALA A 572 65.31 -34.64 16.84
N LYS A 573 64.66 -35.13 15.78
CA LYS A 573 64.13 -34.34 14.64
C LYS A 573 63.19 -33.22 15.13
N GLY A 574 63.24 -32.06 14.48
CA GLY A 574 62.43 -30.88 14.82
C GLY A 574 62.91 -30.10 16.06
N CYS A 575 63.96 -30.56 16.73
CA CYS A 575 64.64 -29.74 17.72
C CYS A 575 65.64 -28.76 17.08
N ILE A 576 66.02 -27.73 17.85
CA ILE A 576 67.06 -26.75 17.51
C ILE A 576 68.38 -27.47 17.14
N ASP A 577 68.96 -27.06 16.01
CA ASP A 577 70.27 -27.50 15.48
C ASP A 577 71.05 -26.23 15.12
N THR A 578 71.94 -25.81 16.01
CA THR A 578 72.57 -24.50 15.92
C THR A 578 73.65 -24.44 14.84
N ASP A 579 74.34 -25.53 14.56
CA ASP A 579 75.46 -25.56 13.60
C ASP A 579 75.14 -26.24 12.25
N GLY A 580 73.95 -26.86 12.15
CA GLY A 580 73.36 -27.36 10.92
C GLY A 580 73.94 -28.71 10.46
N ASP A 581 74.45 -29.51 11.38
CA ASP A 581 75.03 -30.82 11.07
C ASP A 581 74.00 -31.97 11.08
N ASN A 582 72.73 -31.65 11.36
CA ASN A 582 71.54 -32.48 11.49
C ASN A 582 71.34 -33.15 12.86
N TYR A 583 72.25 -32.94 13.81
CA TYR A 583 72.07 -33.36 15.19
C TYR A 583 71.53 -32.19 16.01
N ALA A 584 70.54 -32.47 16.86
CA ALA A 584 69.96 -31.41 17.68
C ALA A 584 70.90 -31.07 18.84
N ASP A 585 70.95 -29.80 19.23
CA ASP A 585 71.76 -29.28 20.34
C ASP A 585 71.59 -30.09 21.65
N VAL A 586 70.39 -30.66 21.84
CA VAL A 586 70.03 -31.44 23.04
C VAL A 586 70.70 -32.82 23.11
N ILE A 587 71.23 -33.32 22.00
CA ILE A 587 71.89 -34.63 21.89
C ILE A 587 73.28 -34.56 21.25
N ASP A 588 73.74 -33.35 20.96
CA ASP A 588 75.03 -33.07 20.36
C ASP A 588 76.03 -32.65 21.45
N ASP A 589 77.16 -33.37 21.56
CA ASP A 589 78.22 -33.06 22.52
C ASP A 589 79.03 -31.80 22.10
N PHE A 590 78.93 -31.39 20.83
CA PHE A 590 79.53 -30.19 20.26
C PHE A 590 78.54 -29.34 19.42
N PRO A 591 77.48 -28.74 20.01
CA PRO A 591 76.38 -28.02 19.31
C PRO A 591 76.73 -26.76 18.49
N GLN A 592 78.02 -26.50 18.28
CA GLN A 592 78.56 -25.31 17.64
C GLN A 592 79.68 -25.65 16.64
N GLU A 593 79.99 -26.93 16.47
CA GLU A 593 81.04 -27.41 15.59
C GLU A 593 80.48 -28.51 14.67
N PRO A 594 80.09 -28.18 13.43
CA PRO A 594 79.30 -29.06 12.57
C PRO A 594 80.06 -30.25 11.99
N THR A 595 81.27 -30.50 12.48
CA THR A 595 82.11 -31.63 12.10
C THR A 595 82.32 -32.64 13.24
N GLN A 596 81.75 -32.38 14.42
CA GLN A 596 81.80 -33.25 15.59
C GLN A 596 80.42 -33.27 16.25
N TRP A 597 79.92 -34.44 16.63
CA TRP A 597 78.61 -34.56 17.30
C TRP A 597 78.56 -35.66 18.37
N TYR A 598 79.72 -36.23 18.69
CA TYR A 598 79.85 -37.33 19.65
C TYR A 598 81.23 -37.29 20.31
N ASP A 599 81.26 -37.42 21.63
CA ASP A 599 82.47 -37.58 22.46
C ASP A 599 82.35 -38.89 23.26
N SER A 600 82.99 -39.97 22.77
CA SER A 600 82.86 -41.30 23.35
C SER A 600 83.46 -41.43 24.76
N ASP A 601 84.49 -40.63 25.08
CA ASP A 601 85.25 -40.75 26.33
C ASP A 601 85.31 -39.47 27.18
N ASP A 602 84.53 -38.46 26.77
CA ASP A 602 84.28 -37.20 27.47
C ASP A 602 85.56 -36.35 27.68
N ASP A 603 86.52 -36.41 26.76
CA ASP A 603 87.80 -35.69 26.85
C ASP A 603 87.81 -34.32 26.15
N GLY A 604 86.74 -34.01 25.40
CA GLY A 604 86.55 -32.77 24.67
C GLY A 604 87.11 -32.76 23.25
N TYR A 605 87.59 -33.89 22.73
CA TYR A 605 87.92 -34.11 21.34
C TYR A 605 86.88 -35.02 20.69
N GLY A 606 86.26 -34.58 19.60
CA GLY A 606 85.18 -35.36 18.99
C GLY A 606 85.69 -36.60 18.25
N ASP A 607 84.90 -37.68 18.27
CA ASP A 607 85.25 -39.01 17.73
C ASP A 607 85.63 -39.01 16.23
N ILE A 608 85.18 -37.99 15.48
CA ILE A 608 85.40 -37.92 14.04
C ILE A 608 86.80 -37.38 13.82
N ILE A 609 87.77 -38.29 13.65
CA ILE A 609 89.19 -37.97 13.40
C ILE A 609 89.39 -36.93 12.28
N GLN A 610 88.50 -36.90 11.28
CA GLN A 610 88.59 -35.95 10.14
C GLN A 610 87.93 -34.59 10.42
N GLY A 611 87.15 -34.48 11.48
CA GLY A 611 86.51 -33.25 11.94
C GLY A 611 87.48 -32.32 12.65
N PHE A 612 86.97 -31.17 13.10
CA PHE A 612 87.74 -30.20 13.84
C PHE A 612 88.22 -30.81 15.16
N ASN A 613 89.55 -30.79 15.38
CA ASN A 613 90.19 -31.42 16.54
C ASN A 613 89.66 -32.85 16.83
N GLY A 614 89.57 -33.70 15.81
CA GLY A 614 89.13 -35.08 16.02
C GLY A 614 90.09 -35.89 16.89
N ASP A 615 89.53 -36.72 17.76
CA ASP A 615 90.26 -37.58 18.68
C ASP A 615 90.88 -38.78 17.95
N TYR A 616 92.21 -38.89 18.02
CA TYR A 616 92.96 -40.02 17.47
C TYR A 616 92.92 -41.26 18.37
N CYS A 617 92.46 -41.12 19.61
CA CYS A 617 92.36 -42.17 20.61
C CYS A 617 90.94 -42.61 21.01
N VAL A 618 89.88 -41.96 20.51
CA VAL A 618 88.41 -42.20 20.50
C VAL A 618 87.74 -42.83 21.74
N ASN A 619 88.37 -43.76 22.45
CA ASN A 619 87.81 -44.46 23.61
C ASN A 619 88.78 -44.43 24.79
N VAL A 620 89.81 -43.58 24.72
CA VAL A 620 90.84 -43.41 25.73
C VAL A 620 91.13 -41.93 25.87
N ALA A 621 90.45 -41.32 26.84
CA ALA A 621 90.60 -39.91 27.16
C ALA A 621 92.06 -39.48 27.27
N GLY A 622 92.39 -38.38 26.59
CA GLY A 622 93.71 -37.80 26.57
C GLY A 622 93.70 -36.30 26.26
N ASP A 623 94.88 -35.70 26.26
CA ASP A 623 95.03 -34.25 26.18
C ASP A 623 96.20 -33.80 25.29
N SER A 624 96.83 -34.73 24.57
CA SER A 624 97.83 -34.38 23.55
C SER A 624 97.26 -33.42 22.51
N THR A 625 98.09 -32.52 21.98
CA THR A 625 97.66 -31.42 21.11
C THR A 625 98.46 -31.29 19.81
N GLN A 626 99.65 -31.88 19.75
CA GLN A 626 100.64 -31.63 18.71
C GLN A 626 100.66 -32.70 17.62
N ASP A 627 100.53 -33.98 17.99
CA ASP A 627 100.46 -35.10 17.06
C ASP A 627 99.06 -35.74 17.02
N ARG A 628 98.81 -36.78 17.82
CA ARG A 628 97.58 -37.54 17.84
C ARG A 628 96.63 -36.92 18.86
N LYS A 629 96.03 -35.78 18.51
CA LYS A 629 95.11 -35.03 19.38
C LYS A 629 94.09 -35.94 20.09
N GLY A 630 93.86 -35.71 21.38
CA GLY A 630 92.98 -36.53 22.23
C GLY A 630 93.62 -37.84 22.75
N CYS A 631 94.85 -38.18 22.35
CA CYS A 631 95.57 -39.28 22.96
C CYS A 631 96.23 -38.92 24.30
N PRO A 632 96.45 -39.88 25.20
CA PRO A 632 97.17 -39.66 26.45
C PRO A 632 98.57 -39.04 26.24
N ASP A 633 98.88 -38.02 27.03
CA ASP A 633 100.18 -37.34 27.11
C ASP A 633 100.56 -37.28 28.59
N THR A 634 101.48 -38.14 29.02
CA THR A 634 101.75 -38.34 30.46
C THR A 634 102.43 -37.13 31.12
N ASP A 635 103.23 -36.36 30.38
CA ASP A 635 104.00 -35.24 30.93
C ASP A 635 103.50 -33.85 30.50
N GLY A 636 102.60 -33.79 29.53
CA GLY A 636 101.86 -32.61 29.12
C GLY A 636 102.66 -31.67 28.20
N ASP A 637 103.62 -32.19 27.45
CA ASP A 637 104.41 -31.39 26.50
C ASP A 637 103.72 -31.20 25.12
N GLY A 638 102.61 -31.89 24.93
CA GLY A 638 101.72 -31.83 23.78
C GLY A 638 101.83 -33.04 22.85
N TRP A 639 102.83 -33.91 23.02
CA TRP A 639 103.03 -35.11 22.20
C TRP A 639 102.48 -36.36 22.87
N SER A 640 101.79 -37.20 22.10
CA SER A 640 101.14 -38.39 22.65
C SER A 640 102.13 -39.46 23.09
N ASP A 641 101.81 -40.11 24.22
CA ASP A 641 102.48 -41.31 24.70
C ASP A 641 102.49 -42.40 23.60
N SER A 642 103.53 -43.21 23.61
CA SER A 642 103.60 -44.35 22.71
C SER A 642 102.59 -45.44 23.07
N ASP A 643 101.91 -46.02 22.07
CA ASP A 643 101.03 -47.16 22.24
C ASP A 643 101.37 -48.33 21.29
N THR A 644 100.45 -49.30 21.18
CA THR A 644 100.67 -50.49 20.35
C THR A 644 100.82 -50.18 18.86
N PHE A 645 100.20 -49.10 18.37
CA PHE A 645 100.09 -48.68 16.98
C PHE A 645 100.94 -47.45 16.65
N TRP A 646 101.08 -46.50 17.58
CA TRP A 646 101.92 -45.31 17.46
C TRP A 646 103.10 -45.41 18.41
N ARG A 647 104.24 -45.87 17.90
CA ARG A 647 105.47 -46.04 18.69
C ARG A 647 106.37 -44.81 18.54
N THR A 648 107.41 -44.71 19.37
CA THR A 648 108.41 -43.62 19.29
C THR A 648 109.00 -43.45 17.89
N ASN A 649 109.26 -44.57 17.18
CA ASN A 649 109.72 -44.55 15.79
C ASN A 649 108.70 -44.03 14.75
N SER A 650 107.44 -43.82 15.17
CA SER A 650 106.34 -43.29 14.35
C SER A 650 106.04 -41.83 14.67
N GLY A 651 106.72 -41.25 15.68
CA GLY A 651 106.52 -39.87 16.12
C GLY A 651 105.84 -39.73 17.49
N ALA A 652 105.62 -40.82 18.23
CA ALA A 652 105.18 -40.75 19.62
C ALA A 652 106.30 -40.21 20.52
N ASP A 653 105.92 -39.66 21.67
CA ASP A 653 106.86 -39.13 22.63
C ASP A 653 107.90 -40.19 23.05
N SER A 654 109.18 -39.86 22.81
CA SER A 654 110.33 -40.68 23.18
C SER A 654 110.72 -40.55 24.66
N PHE A 655 110.23 -39.53 25.35
CA PHE A 655 110.44 -39.28 26.77
C PHE A 655 109.13 -38.97 27.54
N PRO A 656 108.19 -39.93 27.67
CA PRO A 656 106.85 -39.73 28.27
C PRO A 656 106.78 -39.22 29.74
N ASP A 657 107.91 -39.01 30.39
CA ASP A 657 108.03 -38.55 31.77
C ASP A 657 108.82 -37.22 31.87
N ASP A 658 109.28 -36.64 30.75
CA ASP A 658 110.11 -35.43 30.68
C ASP A 658 109.54 -34.40 29.69
N PRO A 659 108.77 -33.41 30.19
CA PRO A 659 108.01 -32.50 29.34
C PRO A 659 108.87 -31.47 28.58
N THR A 660 110.18 -31.67 28.59
CA THR A 660 111.15 -30.82 27.93
C THR A 660 111.80 -31.49 26.72
N GLN A 661 111.52 -32.79 26.50
CA GLN A 661 112.05 -33.62 25.42
C GLN A 661 110.93 -34.49 24.84
N HIS A 662 110.75 -34.53 23.52
CA HIS A 662 109.80 -35.46 22.88
C HIS A 662 110.41 -36.40 21.83
N ALA A 663 111.62 -36.09 21.35
CA ALA A 663 112.26 -36.77 20.24
C ALA A 663 113.70 -37.18 20.57
N ASP A 664 114.08 -38.38 20.14
CA ASP A 664 115.43 -38.95 20.22
C ASP A 664 115.79 -39.48 18.82
N THR A 665 116.54 -38.69 18.05
CA THR A 665 116.81 -38.99 16.63
C THR A 665 117.80 -40.13 16.44
N ASP A 666 118.80 -40.28 17.31
CA ASP A 666 119.87 -41.27 17.17
C ASP A 666 119.75 -42.48 18.12
N TYR A 667 118.74 -42.46 18.98
CA TYR A 667 118.34 -43.51 19.91
C TYR A 667 119.35 -43.79 21.02
N ASP A 668 120.08 -42.77 21.45
CA ASP A 668 121.07 -42.89 22.52
C ASP A 668 120.52 -42.60 23.93
N GLY A 669 119.25 -42.17 24.01
CA GLY A 669 118.55 -41.89 25.24
C GLY A 669 118.66 -40.45 25.73
N TYR A 670 119.20 -39.53 24.93
CA TYR A 670 119.19 -38.09 25.17
C TYR A 670 118.30 -37.38 24.15
N GLY A 671 117.51 -36.40 24.61
CA GLY A 671 116.52 -35.77 23.75
C GLY A 671 117.06 -34.64 22.88
N ASP A 672 116.51 -34.52 21.67
CA ASP A 672 116.95 -33.61 20.62
C ASP A 672 116.73 -32.12 20.94
N SER A 673 115.84 -31.80 21.90
CA SER A 673 115.48 -30.42 22.23
C SER A 673 116.63 -29.75 22.97
N ALA A 674 117.38 -28.87 22.29
CA ALA A 674 118.54 -28.17 22.86
C ALA A 674 118.26 -27.35 24.13
N THR A 675 116.98 -27.05 24.41
CA THR A 675 116.53 -26.34 25.62
C THR A 675 115.95 -27.25 26.70
N GLY A 676 115.87 -28.56 26.45
CA GLY A 676 115.33 -29.53 27.38
C GLY A 676 116.34 -29.97 28.44
N PHE A 677 115.89 -30.85 29.34
CA PHE A 677 116.71 -31.46 30.36
C PHE A 677 117.69 -32.43 29.69
N GLN A 678 118.97 -32.32 30.05
CA GLN A 678 120.09 -33.12 29.51
C GLN A 678 120.00 -33.30 27.98
N PRO A 679 120.01 -32.20 27.21
CA PRO A 679 119.80 -32.28 25.78
C PRO A 679 120.99 -32.96 25.09
N ASP A 680 120.70 -33.68 24.01
CA ASP A 680 121.75 -34.28 23.20
C ASP A 680 122.59 -33.20 22.51
N GLY A 681 123.88 -33.18 22.83
CA GLY A 681 124.85 -32.30 22.18
C GLY A 681 125.24 -32.76 20.78
N CYS A 682 124.87 -33.98 20.38
CA CYS A 682 125.22 -34.66 19.15
C CYS A 682 124.03 -35.37 18.46
N VAL A 683 122.83 -34.77 18.44
CA VAL A 683 121.52 -35.21 17.89
C VAL A 683 121.47 -36.29 16.77
N GLU A 684 122.47 -36.38 15.89
CA GLU A 684 122.50 -37.35 14.79
C GLU A 684 123.54 -38.49 14.98
N GLU A 685 124.31 -38.50 16.07
CA GLU A 685 125.44 -39.39 16.32
C GLU A 685 125.41 -40.03 17.71
N PHE A 686 124.88 -41.26 17.77
CA PHE A 686 124.76 -42.03 19.01
C PHE A 686 125.97 -41.90 19.94
N GLY A 687 125.71 -41.39 21.14
CA GLY A 687 126.70 -41.19 22.18
C GLY A 687 126.47 -42.01 23.44
N THR A 688 127.44 -41.92 24.35
CA THR A 688 127.31 -42.48 25.70
C THR A 688 127.86 -41.53 26.76
N SER A 689 128.20 -40.29 26.39
CA SER A 689 128.72 -39.29 27.31
C SER A 689 127.61 -38.82 28.26
N THR A 690 127.90 -38.80 29.55
CA THR A 690 126.91 -38.49 30.59
C THR A 690 127.32 -37.35 31.52
N ILE A 691 128.37 -36.58 31.21
CA ILE A 691 128.94 -35.57 32.12
C ILE A 691 128.96 -34.16 31.53
N ASP A 692 129.69 -33.96 30.43
CA ASP A 692 129.97 -32.62 29.89
C ASP A 692 129.11 -32.29 28.67
N THR A 693 129.10 -33.19 27.69
CA THR A 693 128.28 -33.09 26.48
C THR A 693 127.45 -34.36 26.39
N PHE A 694 126.23 -34.32 26.93
CA PHE A 694 125.29 -35.43 26.94
C PHE A 694 124.99 -35.90 25.51
N GLY A 695 124.82 -37.20 25.30
CA GLY A 695 124.51 -37.82 24.00
C GLY A 695 125.60 -37.74 22.92
N CYS A 696 126.78 -37.23 23.27
CA CYS A 696 127.94 -37.31 22.37
C CYS A 696 128.79 -38.58 22.60
N LYS A 697 129.57 -38.94 21.58
CA LYS A 697 130.54 -40.02 21.65
C LYS A 697 131.59 -39.76 22.75
N ASP A 698 131.61 -40.65 23.73
CA ASP A 698 132.61 -40.66 24.78
C ASP A 698 134.00 -41.07 24.22
N SER A 699 134.96 -40.16 24.34
CA SER A 699 136.29 -40.29 23.73
C SER A 699 137.36 -40.81 24.70
N ASP A 700 137.14 -40.73 26.01
CA ASP A 700 138.11 -41.08 27.06
C ASP A 700 137.59 -41.99 28.17
N GLY A 701 136.30 -42.32 28.19
CA GLY A 701 135.74 -43.44 28.97
C GLY A 701 135.50 -43.15 30.44
N ASP A 702 135.30 -41.89 30.83
CA ASP A 702 135.24 -41.44 32.24
C ASP A 702 133.86 -41.45 32.91
#